data_AF-A0A1G3QB42-F1
#
_entry.id   AF-A0A1G3QB42-F1
#
_cell.length_a   1.000
_cell.length_b   1.000
_cell.length_c   1.000
_cell.angle_alpha   90.00
_cell.angle_beta   90.00
_cell.angle_gamma   90.00
#
_symmetry.space_group_name_H-M   'P 1'
#
loop_
_entity.id
_entity.type
_entity.pdbx_description
1 polymer ?
#
loop_
_entity_poly.entity_id
_entity_poly.type
_entity_poly.pdbx_seq_one_letter_code
_entity_poly.pdbx_strand_id
1 'polypeptide(L)'
;MFIRSLSILHAIIFFIINTIANAESLRETIVFNADIHSAADIVCRTMPGPHAGDYIPIAEPVIVSNEKMIKFLFSGSTGGAQANFFIERFVQKNVLDKNYTGIGFEFFYEKEDLPKFQVRANFTDKTIITGSITLEKGLRKYIFNKGFRKEPAKPDWNNTYIIGLVPEAQLGHNFVVYLKKIYLVYREEDPSDLRIIRRRKTYEALLLTDNIKTDGIRDNSEWNAAAVLGDYFYHTSGEPVSAQDSPLAVKIGYYQDKLHIGISSDFPSAPLSIMKKNDEAIWQDEAFELFFNAELDNNKYIQFAVNAAGTVFDSIREFDQTDVAVVNKKDWNLFHEKTMQYKAGRWSSELSISMKDIKLDFNKYRFITFQAAQNYKSRNGKHQTLSWEKTAKFPDPYNFGIIVFNKNSFGSGEIFVSSIKRKNLKDHKADYKVSTVFTGFISGNYKTRIIITAKNGDIFSVSEKIDIAGTNEKKDFYFSGINNLNGIYSLFVEVANKDGDLRLAGINFENPVQTENYWGRKIFCPKPKNITWRSEIFLAGRADYLYIDKIASPRTIRTAEIFIDRYFKWTGKKLSLTNSRVFSENTAEHIIFIIKSNFIHNGKNINLPEQGYMLEINPDKVIMVGADEEGLFYAGITFFQLINHKMDYQENCPVPSLEIIDWPDLKYRGAQNRFFAKYGPEPYQDPYKPEILTEWTEKNLIRHKLNFLNLGMFRLVKYRRMPDLNCVDTPPFTLDDIQVFSRFCRDNFIQIIPLLQTVGHMDQWLLRDHPDLREKGWKATANLADPKMLEYVKLTAQDWIDAVKPEYFLICNDEAWHYRQEGETPEDKLAGGKPHNELFIDFTLKMYEFLKNQNIAMMTYSTMLSPYHNGKRKDIYLLVDQLPKDIIIVPWLEAREEWFMQKGFNRFWVMSTGFQPFNGIRDKIMGFSGNWNSGHTTLTDLEKSIQDKIQRQACIYRSSEYSWNLKNDDGRDTIDYIESGFLGAIMQMAAVNPNPAAGSLTEVVDISKQMNTSLKKFLLQSEPDRFKESSDPVRWPEREMTIGNIKMKLYGGGNNDCIMPAPPNGSLSIIVEKKYSSLIFLHAVYADREKSGMFKKNWRVWPQGYPAGEYIIQYADGTAEKLPIRMFNNINNIRLGLDYKRYGQNIRYIHIEKDINNDDLLLHQWEWNNPRPELLIKNIIYTHNPQVDLKSLLFSLSGRNIK
;
A
#
# COMPACT_ATOMS: atom_id res chain seq x y z
N MET A 1 -20.47 46.93 21.47
CA MET A 1 -19.27 47.66 20.99
C MET A 1 -17.98 46.86 21.24
N PHE A 2 -17.76 46.32 22.44
CA PHE A 2 -16.59 45.48 22.79
C PHE A 2 -16.38 44.22 21.92
N ILE A 3 -17.44 43.59 21.40
CA ILE A 3 -17.36 42.36 20.59
C ILE A 3 -16.85 42.63 19.16
N ARG A 4 -17.15 43.81 18.59
CA ARG A 4 -16.64 44.22 17.25
C ARG A 4 -15.15 44.56 17.28
N SER A 5 -14.65 45.07 18.41
CA SER A 5 -13.23 45.39 18.59
C SER A 5 -12.36 44.13 18.70
N LEU A 6 -12.86 43.06 19.33
CA LEU A 6 -12.12 41.78 19.45
C LEU A 6 -12.04 40.99 18.13
N SER A 7 -13.07 41.04 17.29
CA SER A 7 -13.06 40.40 15.95
C SER A 7 -12.13 41.10 14.97
N ILE A 8 -12.00 42.43 15.08
CA ILE A 8 -11.07 43.22 14.28
C ILE A 8 -9.63 42.98 14.76
N LEU A 9 -9.40 42.88 16.07
CA LEU A 9 -8.08 42.55 16.63
C LEU A 9 -7.65 41.12 16.27
N HIS A 10 -8.56 40.13 16.30
CA HIS A 10 -8.27 38.76 15.84
C HIS A 10 -8.00 38.69 14.34
N ALA A 11 -8.75 39.42 13.51
CA ALA A 11 -8.49 39.47 12.06
C ALA A 11 -7.14 40.14 11.76
N ILE A 12 -6.78 41.21 12.47
CA ILE A 12 -5.50 41.91 12.34
C ILE A 12 -4.34 41.02 12.83
N ILE A 13 -4.50 40.32 13.95
CA ILE A 13 -3.50 39.37 14.46
C ILE A 13 -3.37 38.17 13.53
N PHE A 14 -4.46 37.61 13.00
CA PHE A 14 -4.43 36.51 12.03
C PHE A 14 -3.81 36.92 10.69
N PHE A 15 -4.00 38.17 10.26
CA PHE A 15 -3.38 38.74 9.07
C PHE A 15 -1.89 39.03 9.29
N ILE A 16 -1.51 39.60 10.44
CA ILE A 16 -0.11 39.84 10.82
C ILE A 16 0.65 38.51 11.01
N ILE A 17 0.02 37.49 11.61
CA ILE A 17 0.59 36.14 11.81
C ILE A 17 0.73 35.38 10.49
N ASN A 18 -0.24 35.45 9.57
CA ASN A 18 -0.06 34.89 8.23
C ASN A 18 1.00 35.65 7.43
N THR A 19 1.18 36.94 7.67
CA THR A 19 2.19 37.74 6.97
C THR A 19 3.59 37.45 7.50
N ILE A 20 3.76 37.22 8.82
CA ILE A 20 5.06 36.91 9.45
C ILE A 20 5.45 35.44 9.26
N ALA A 21 4.51 34.49 9.39
CA ALA A 21 4.77 33.07 9.11
C ALA A 21 5.00 32.78 7.62
N ASN A 22 4.49 33.62 6.72
CA ASN A 22 4.86 33.57 5.30
C ASN A 22 6.11 34.39 4.97
N ALA A 23 6.55 35.35 5.80
CA ALA A 23 7.65 36.26 5.43
C ALA A 23 9.05 35.62 5.51
N GLU A 24 9.31 34.65 6.38
CA GLU A 24 10.69 34.19 6.65
C GLU A 24 11.20 33.02 5.79
N SER A 25 10.55 32.70 4.67
CA SER A 25 11.15 31.83 3.64
C SER A 25 10.99 32.37 2.21
N LEU A 26 10.49 33.61 2.07
CA LEU A 26 10.26 34.22 0.77
C LEU A 26 11.53 34.91 0.32
N ARG A 27 12.20 34.29 -0.64
CA ARG A 27 13.32 34.92 -1.34
C ARG A 27 12.77 35.79 -2.46
N GLU A 28 13.54 36.82 -2.82
CA GLU A 28 13.16 37.78 -3.86
C GLU A 28 14.05 37.66 -5.09
N THR A 29 13.44 37.78 -6.27
CA THR A 29 14.13 38.07 -7.53
C THR A 29 13.72 39.48 -7.93
N ILE A 30 14.66 40.42 -7.93
CA ILE A 30 14.38 41.83 -8.24
C ILE A 30 13.93 41.95 -9.69
N VAL A 31 12.75 42.52 -9.91
CA VAL A 31 12.23 42.86 -11.24
C VAL A 31 12.56 44.30 -11.56
N PHE A 32 12.28 45.24 -10.65
CA PHE A 32 12.55 46.65 -10.84
C PHE A 32 13.16 47.24 -9.56
N ASN A 33 14.18 48.09 -9.70
CA ASN A 33 14.74 48.86 -8.60
C ASN A 33 15.09 50.26 -9.08
N ALA A 34 14.54 51.30 -8.44
CA ALA A 34 14.75 52.69 -8.80
C ALA A 34 16.22 53.18 -8.64
N ASP A 35 17.06 52.44 -7.91
CA ASP A 35 18.50 52.72 -7.84
C ASP A 35 19.26 52.31 -9.11
N ILE A 36 18.70 51.36 -9.87
CA ILE A 36 19.37 50.68 -10.99
C ILE A 36 18.69 51.00 -12.32
N HIS A 37 17.37 51.05 -12.34
CA HIS A 37 16.56 51.10 -13.56
C HIS A 37 15.96 52.49 -13.82
N SER A 38 15.80 52.83 -15.10
CA SER A 38 15.30 54.13 -15.54
C SER A 38 13.77 54.19 -15.57
N ALA A 39 13.20 55.37 -15.29
CA ALA A 39 11.78 55.63 -15.49
C ALA A 39 11.36 55.50 -16.97
N ALA A 40 12.29 55.72 -17.91
CA ALA A 40 12.03 55.64 -19.35
C ALA A 40 11.64 54.23 -19.85
N ASP A 41 11.99 53.19 -19.09
CA ASP A 41 11.68 51.80 -19.42
C ASP A 41 10.25 51.41 -19.03
N ILE A 42 9.56 52.27 -18.28
CA ILE A 42 8.20 52.08 -17.78
C ILE A 42 7.21 52.66 -18.79
N VAL A 43 6.28 51.83 -19.26
CA VAL A 43 5.30 52.26 -20.27
C VAL A 43 4.07 52.83 -19.57
N CYS A 44 3.98 54.16 -19.53
CA CYS A 44 2.83 54.89 -19.01
C CYS A 44 1.86 55.25 -20.14
N ARG A 45 0.56 54.96 -19.97
CA ARG A 45 -0.47 55.27 -20.98
C ARG A 45 -1.87 55.41 -20.37
N THR A 46 -2.76 56.07 -21.11
CA THR A 46 -4.20 56.00 -20.88
C THR A 46 -4.73 54.60 -21.22
N MET A 47 -5.79 54.18 -20.53
CA MET A 47 -6.47 52.92 -20.79
C MET A 47 -7.33 53.04 -22.06
N PRO A 48 -7.31 52.03 -22.96
CA PRO A 48 -8.14 52.03 -24.15
C PRO A 48 -9.59 51.58 -23.86
N GLY A 49 -10.49 51.81 -24.82
CA GLY A 49 -11.87 51.30 -24.79
C GLY A 49 -12.81 52.11 -23.87
N PRO A 50 -13.70 51.48 -23.10
CA PRO A 50 -14.71 52.18 -22.28
C PRO A 50 -14.13 53.02 -21.12
N HIS A 51 -12.80 52.98 -20.94
CA HIS A 51 -12.06 53.78 -19.96
C HIS A 51 -11.14 54.81 -20.63
N ALA A 52 -11.34 55.13 -21.91
CA ALA A 52 -10.57 56.16 -22.60
C ALA A 52 -10.87 57.56 -22.03
N GLY A 53 -9.84 58.40 -21.93
CA GLY A 53 -9.93 59.78 -21.45
C GLY A 53 -8.54 60.43 -21.37
N ASP A 54 -8.44 61.56 -20.65
CA ASP A 54 -7.23 62.37 -20.48
C ASP A 54 -6.38 61.97 -19.26
N TYR A 55 -6.78 60.93 -18.51
CA TYR A 55 -6.06 60.46 -17.33
C TYR A 55 -4.76 59.72 -17.69
N ILE A 56 -3.60 60.37 -17.46
CA ILE A 56 -2.27 59.89 -17.85
C ILE A 56 -1.38 59.72 -16.61
N PRO A 57 -0.59 58.63 -16.49
CA PRO A 57 0.52 58.55 -15.55
C PRO A 57 1.77 59.24 -16.12
N ILE A 58 2.47 60.01 -15.28
CA ILE A 58 3.81 60.51 -15.54
C ILE A 58 4.75 59.87 -14.52
N ALA A 59 5.78 59.18 -15.01
CA ALA A 59 6.81 58.55 -14.18
C ALA A 59 8.09 59.37 -14.24
N GLU A 60 8.54 59.91 -13.10
CA GLU A 60 9.77 60.70 -13.01
C GLU A 60 10.66 60.21 -11.86
N PRO A 61 11.99 60.13 -12.06
CA PRO A 61 12.91 59.79 -10.98
C PRO A 61 13.00 60.94 -9.98
N VAL A 62 12.93 60.64 -8.70
CA VAL A 62 13.01 61.61 -7.60
C VAL A 62 13.82 61.05 -6.45
N ILE A 63 14.24 61.91 -5.53
CA ILE A 63 14.82 61.52 -4.25
C ILE A 63 13.83 61.93 -3.16
N VAL A 64 13.34 60.96 -2.39
CA VAL A 64 12.40 61.17 -1.28
C VAL A 64 12.97 60.50 -0.04
N SER A 65 13.11 61.25 1.05
CA SER A 65 13.69 60.75 2.31
C SER A 65 15.06 60.07 2.13
N ASN A 66 15.96 60.65 1.33
CA ASN A 66 17.29 60.14 0.96
C ASN A 66 17.32 58.83 0.12
N GLU A 67 16.18 58.36 -0.38
CA GLU A 67 16.08 57.18 -1.23
C GLU A 67 15.71 57.58 -2.67
N LYS A 68 16.40 57.01 -3.68
CA LYS A 68 15.96 57.17 -5.08
C LYS A 68 14.68 56.38 -5.32
N MET A 69 13.67 57.01 -5.90
CA MET A 69 12.37 56.40 -6.20
C MET A 69 11.86 56.91 -7.55
N ILE A 70 10.87 56.19 -8.12
CA ILE A 70 10.07 56.71 -9.24
C ILE A 70 8.78 57.27 -8.70
N LYS A 71 8.57 58.57 -8.88
CA LYS A 71 7.30 59.23 -8.61
C LYS A 71 6.36 58.97 -9.77
N PHE A 72 5.20 58.42 -9.47
CA PHE A 72 4.07 58.33 -10.39
C PHE A 72 3.06 59.41 -10.05
N LEU A 73 2.90 60.40 -10.94
CA LEU A 73 1.83 61.38 -10.90
C LEU A 73 0.75 60.96 -11.90
N PHE A 74 -0.46 60.69 -11.41
CA PHE A 74 -1.61 60.40 -12.24
C PHE A 74 -2.48 61.65 -12.33
N SER A 75 -2.51 62.28 -13.51
CA SER A 75 -3.18 63.56 -13.75
C SER A 75 -4.14 63.48 -14.93
N GLY A 76 -5.29 64.15 -14.84
CA GLY A 76 -6.34 64.17 -15.85
C GLY A 76 -7.73 64.04 -15.22
N SER A 77 -8.77 64.29 -16.01
CA SER A 77 -10.14 64.49 -15.51
C SER A 77 -11.10 63.33 -15.74
N THR A 78 -10.84 62.50 -16.74
CA THR A 78 -11.71 61.43 -17.23
C THR A 78 -10.90 60.24 -17.73
N GLY A 79 -11.47 59.03 -17.65
CA GLY A 79 -10.82 57.80 -18.11
C GLY A 79 -9.89 57.14 -17.07
N GLY A 80 -9.15 56.11 -17.50
CA GLY A 80 -8.21 55.32 -16.69
C GLY A 80 -6.77 55.48 -17.15
N ALA A 81 -5.82 55.28 -16.23
CA ALA A 81 -4.38 55.40 -16.45
C ALA A 81 -3.68 54.11 -16.02
N GLN A 82 -2.59 53.70 -16.68
CA GLN A 82 -1.79 52.57 -16.21
C GLN A 82 -0.30 52.74 -16.52
N ALA A 83 0.54 52.28 -15.58
CA ALA A 83 1.98 52.15 -15.75
C ALA A 83 2.36 50.66 -15.83
N ASN A 84 2.97 50.25 -16.93
CA ASN A 84 3.32 48.86 -17.20
C ASN A 84 4.83 48.62 -17.15
N PHE A 85 5.21 47.57 -16.42
CA PHE A 85 6.56 47.03 -16.35
C PHE A 85 6.60 45.73 -17.15
N PHE A 86 7.35 45.72 -18.25
CA PHE A 86 7.60 44.52 -19.04
C PHE A 86 8.82 43.83 -18.45
N ILE A 87 8.64 42.64 -17.86
CA ILE A 87 9.68 41.98 -17.06
C ILE A 87 10.97 41.76 -17.88
N GLU A 88 10.84 41.42 -19.16
CA GLU A 88 11.97 41.21 -20.08
C GLU A 88 12.88 42.43 -20.26
N ARG A 89 12.39 43.65 -19.98
CA ARG A 89 13.19 44.88 -20.06
C ARG A 89 14.11 45.07 -18.86
N PHE A 90 13.83 44.37 -17.75
CA PHE A 90 14.54 44.57 -16.49
C PHE A 90 15.27 43.32 -15.99
N VAL A 91 14.86 42.12 -16.43
CA VAL A 91 15.46 40.84 -16.01
C VAL A 91 15.60 39.90 -17.20
N GLN A 92 16.76 39.22 -17.33
CA GLN A 92 16.95 38.18 -18.35
C GLN A 92 16.07 36.96 -18.04
N LYS A 93 15.41 36.41 -19.08
CA LYS A 93 14.42 35.32 -18.96
C LYS A 93 14.97 34.07 -18.25
N ASN A 94 16.27 33.82 -18.35
CA ASN A 94 16.99 32.68 -17.79
C ASN A 94 17.08 32.71 -16.24
N VAL A 95 16.73 33.84 -15.62
CA VAL A 95 16.72 34.05 -14.15
C VAL A 95 15.37 33.64 -13.54
N LEU A 96 14.37 33.30 -14.36
CA LEU A 96 12.99 32.99 -13.97
C LEU A 96 12.69 31.48 -13.85
N ASP A 97 13.64 30.68 -13.34
CA ASP A 97 13.48 29.21 -13.20
C ASP A 97 13.32 28.80 -11.73
N LYS A 98 12.35 29.41 -11.03
CA LYS A 98 12.08 29.18 -9.59
C LYS A 98 10.59 29.05 -9.34
N ASN A 99 10.15 28.45 -8.23
CA ASN A 99 8.72 28.38 -7.92
C ASN A 99 8.21 29.71 -7.33
N TYR A 100 8.01 30.72 -8.19
CA TYR A 100 7.45 32.00 -7.76
C TYR A 100 5.98 31.84 -7.31
N THR A 101 5.60 32.58 -6.28
CA THR A 101 4.30 32.52 -5.61
C THR A 101 3.59 33.88 -5.57
N GLY A 102 4.20 34.94 -6.10
CA GLY A 102 3.61 36.29 -6.12
C GLY A 102 4.59 37.39 -6.53
N ILE A 103 4.11 38.63 -6.46
CA ILE A 103 4.88 39.85 -6.74
C ILE A 103 4.93 40.71 -5.47
N GLY A 104 6.10 41.23 -5.13
CA GLY A 104 6.30 42.20 -4.06
C GLY A 104 6.57 43.61 -4.58
N PHE A 105 6.15 44.61 -3.81
CA PHE A 105 6.31 46.03 -4.10
C PHE A 105 6.80 46.78 -2.87
N GLU A 106 7.67 47.77 -3.07
CA GLU A 106 8.04 48.77 -2.07
C GLU A 106 7.55 50.15 -2.53
N PHE A 107 6.50 50.65 -1.88
CA PHE A 107 5.94 51.98 -2.15
C PHE A 107 6.14 52.90 -0.95
N PHE A 108 6.44 54.17 -1.22
CA PHE A 108 6.31 55.26 -0.28
C PHE A 108 5.07 56.08 -0.62
N TYR A 109 4.26 56.36 0.40
CA TYR A 109 3.05 57.16 0.28
C TYR A 109 3.00 58.23 1.37
N GLU A 110 2.62 59.45 1.03
CA GLU A 110 2.78 60.62 1.92
C GLU A 110 1.58 60.85 2.86
N LYS A 111 0.40 60.35 2.51
CA LYS A 111 -0.88 60.67 3.18
C LYS A 111 -1.39 59.50 4.02
N GLU A 112 -2.26 59.79 4.99
CA GLU A 112 -2.89 58.81 5.91
C GLU A 112 -4.31 58.40 5.49
N ASP A 113 -4.72 58.71 4.26
CA ASP A 113 -6.06 58.47 3.70
C ASP A 113 -6.28 57.05 3.15
N LEU A 114 -5.27 56.17 3.27
CA LEU A 114 -5.34 54.73 2.96
C LEU A 114 -5.97 54.41 1.58
N PRO A 115 -5.48 54.98 0.48
CA PRO A 115 -6.05 54.76 -0.85
C PRO A 115 -5.86 53.30 -1.30
N LYS A 116 -6.85 52.76 -2.00
CA LYS A 116 -6.74 51.48 -2.70
C LYS A 116 -6.10 51.68 -4.07
N PHE A 117 -4.96 51.06 -4.28
CA PHE A 117 -4.17 51.13 -5.50
C PHE A 117 -4.19 49.76 -6.19
N GLN A 118 -4.63 49.70 -7.45
CA GLN A 118 -4.83 48.44 -8.16
C GLN A 118 -3.52 47.96 -8.80
N VAL A 119 -3.24 46.67 -8.64
CA VAL A 119 -2.12 45.95 -9.21
C VAL A 119 -2.65 44.87 -10.14
N ARG A 120 -1.99 44.72 -11.29
CA ARG A 120 -2.33 43.76 -12.32
C ARG A 120 -1.09 42.95 -12.71
N ALA A 121 -1.23 41.65 -12.85
CA ALA A 121 -0.21 40.80 -13.47
C ALA A 121 -0.80 40.10 -14.70
N ASN A 122 -0.07 40.16 -15.81
CA ASN A 122 -0.43 39.48 -17.06
C ASN A 122 0.56 38.35 -17.28
N PHE A 123 0.04 37.21 -17.71
CA PHE A 123 0.78 35.97 -17.91
C PHE A 123 0.87 35.62 -19.40
N THR A 124 1.93 34.92 -19.81
CA THR A 124 2.19 34.55 -21.21
C THR A 124 1.07 33.71 -21.83
N ASP A 125 0.26 33.03 -21.01
CA ASP A 125 -0.97 32.31 -21.39
C ASP A 125 -2.16 33.24 -21.71
N LYS A 126 -1.95 34.57 -21.73
CA LYS A 126 -2.92 35.65 -21.95
C LYS A 126 -3.92 35.85 -20.82
N THR A 127 -3.78 35.15 -19.70
CA THR A 127 -4.61 35.38 -18.51
C THR A 127 -4.10 36.57 -17.71
N ILE A 128 -4.99 37.11 -16.86
CA ILE A 128 -4.75 38.32 -16.08
C ILE A 128 -5.27 38.09 -14.67
N ILE A 129 -4.48 38.48 -13.68
CA ILE A 129 -4.94 38.62 -12.30
C ILE A 129 -4.86 40.09 -11.89
N THR A 130 -5.91 40.57 -11.24
CA THR A 130 -6.01 41.95 -10.77
C THR A 130 -6.44 41.96 -9.31
N GLY A 131 -5.81 42.79 -8.49
CA GLY A 131 -6.26 43.04 -7.12
C GLY A 131 -5.81 44.40 -6.64
N SER A 132 -6.20 44.79 -5.44
CA SER A 132 -5.86 46.11 -4.89
C SER A 132 -4.99 45.95 -3.65
N ILE A 133 -4.00 46.83 -3.51
CA ILE A 133 -3.24 47.05 -2.28
C ILE A 133 -3.72 48.35 -1.65
N THR A 134 -3.82 48.40 -0.33
CA THR A 134 -4.12 49.64 0.40
C THR A 134 -2.81 50.28 0.79
N LEU A 135 -2.53 51.49 0.29
CA LEU A 135 -1.27 52.17 0.58
C LEU A 135 -1.33 52.85 1.94
N GLU A 136 -0.40 52.51 2.82
CA GLU A 136 -0.19 53.16 4.11
C GLU A 136 0.89 54.24 4.01
N LYS A 137 0.80 55.25 4.88
CA LYS A 137 1.81 56.32 4.99
C LYS A 137 3.20 55.76 5.29
N GLY A 138 4.21 56.34 4.64
CA GLY A 138 5.61 55.96 4.75
C GLY A 138 6.03 54.90 3.74
N LEU A 139 7.26 54.42 3.85
CA LEU A 139 7.80 53.35 3.00
C LEU A 139 7.34 51.99 3.53
N ARG A 140 6.65 51.22 2.68
CA ARG A 140 6.00 49.96 3.05
C ARG A 140 6.19 48.90 1.97
N LYS A 141 6.22 47.64 2.42
CA LYS A 141 6.30 46.44 1.58
C LYS A 141 4.91 45.83 1.40
N TYR A 142 4.57 45.48 0.17
CA TYR A 142 3.28 44.88 -0.19
C TYR A 142 3.52 43.61 -0.98
N ILE A 143 2.76 42.54 -0.70
CA ILE A 143 2.81 41.28 -1.47
C ILE A 143 1.47 41.06 -2.16
N PHE A 144 1.52 40.95 -3.48
CA PHE A 144 0.40 40.59 -4.34
C PHE A 144 0.55 39.13 -4.80
N ASN A 145 -0.22 38.24 -4.18
CA ASN A 145 -0.24 36.80 -4.47
C ASN A 145 -1.66 36.25 -4.72
N LYS A 146 -2.67 37.11 -4.66
CA LYS A 146 -4.08 36.78 -4.89
C LYS A 146 -4.84 38.00 -5.42
N GLY A 147 -5.84 37.74 -6.25
CA GLY A 147 -6.68 38.76 -6.88
C GLY A 147 -7.79 38.10 -7.70
N PHE A 148 -8.65 38.90 -8.30
CA PHE A 148 -9.64 38.44 -9.26
C PHE A 148 -8.96 37.95 -10.54
N ARG A 149 -9.18 36.68 -10.88
CA ARG A 149 -8.80 36.06 -12.15
C ARG A 149 -10.06 35.41 -12.72
N LYS A 150 -10.36 35.68 -13.99
CA LYS A 150 -11.55 35.14 -14.65
C LYS A 150 -11.46 33.61 -14.87
N GLU A 151 -10.23 33.11 -15.02
CA GLU A 151 -9.94 31.70 -15.21
C GLU A 151 -9.77 30.97 -13.88
N PRO A 152 -10.32 29.75 -13.71
CA PRO A 152 -10.31 29.00 -12.46
C PRO A 152 -8.95 28.37 -12.09
N ALA A 153 -7.99 28.33 -13.00
CA ALA A 153 -6.65 27.79 -12.73
C ALA A 153 -5.84 28.69 -11.77
N LYS A 154 -4.90 28.12 -11.00
CA LYS A 154 -3.94 28.91 -10.19
C LYS A 154 -2.95 29.65 -11.09
N PRO A 155 -2.54 30.90 -10.75
CA PRO A 155 -1.58 31.65 -11.56
C PRO A 155 -0.20 31.02 -11.44
N ASP A 156 0.43 30.75 -12.59
CA ASP A 156 1.85 30.41 -12.65
C ASP A 156 2.67 31.69 -12.74
N TRP A 157 3.25 32.09 -11.61
CA TRP A 157 3.99 33.34 -11.49
C TRP A 157 5.30 33.36 -12.29
N ASN A 158 5.83 32.21 -12.72
CA ASN A 158 6.97 32.15 -13.65
C ASN A 158 6.63 32.74 -15.01
N ASN A 159 5.37 32.62 -15.40
CA ASN A 159 4.86 33.09 -16.68
C ASN A 159 4.42 34.56 -16.64
N THR A 160 4.63 35.27 -15.55
CA THR A 160 4.35 36.71 -15.48
C THR A 160 5.27 37.43 -16.47
N TYR A 161 4.71 38.25 -17.36
CA TYR A 161 5.49 39.01 -18.33
C TYR A 161 5.20 40.52 -18.28
N ILE A 162 4.03 40.95 -17.79
CA ILE A 162 3.73 42.38 -17.54
C ILE A 162 3.15 42.56 -16.14
N ILE A 163 3.72 43.50 -15.39
CA ILE A 163 3.18 44.01 -14.12
C ILE A 163 2.63 45.40 -14.38
N GLY A 164 1.33 45.61 -14.13
CA GLY A 164 0.63 46.87 -14.32
C GLY A 164 0.24 47.51 -12.99
N LEU A 165 0.48 48.81 -12.87
CA LEU A 165 0.01 49.65 -11.78
C LEU A 165 -1.11 50.55 -12.29
N VAL A 166 -2.27 50.50 -11.63
CA VAL A 166 -3.49 51.19 -12.05
C VAL A 166 -4.10 51.90 -10.83
N PRO A 167 -4.22 53.23 -10.80
CA PRO A 167 -4.98 53.91 -9.76
C PRO A 167 -6.47 53.54 -9.86
N GLU A 168 -7.13 53.31 -8.73
CA GLU A 168 -8.60 53.17 -8.74
C GLU A 168 -9.26 54.50 -9.12
N ALA A 169 -10.39 54.44 -9.82
CA ALA A 169 -11.08 55.60 -10.40
C ALA A 169 -11.51 56.67 -9.36
N GLN A 170 -11.50 56.33 -8.07
CA GLN A 170 -11.94 57.19 -6.97
C GLN A 170 -10.81 58.00 -6.32
N LEU A 171 -9.55 57.83 -6.75
CA LEU A 171 -8.37 58.46 -6.13
C LEU A 171 -8.15 59.95 -6.49
N GLY A 172 -9.03 60.53 -7.30
CA GLY A 172 -9.07 61.97 -7.60
C GLY A 172 -8.00 62.47 -8.58
N HIS A 173 -8.13 63.74 -8.99
CA HIS A 173 -7.16 64.42 -9.86
C HIS A 173 -5.82 64.61 -9.11
N ASN A 174 -4.69 64.23 -9.73
CA ASN A 174 -3.32 64.37 -9.20
C ASN A 174 -2.95 63.41 -8.06
N PHE A 175 -3.29 62.12 -8.21
CA PHE A 175 -2.82 61.09 -7.29
C PHE A 175 -1.30 60.86 -7.46
N VAL A 176 -0.55 60.83 -6.35
CA VAL A 176 0.91 60.64 -6.34
C VAL A 176 1.28 59.45 -5.47
N VAL A 177 2.12 58.56 -6.01
CA VAL A 177 2.75 57.46 -5.27
C VAL A 177 4.20 57.28 -5.72
N TYR A 178 5.08 56.87 -4.81
CA TYR A 178 6.49 56.69 -5.09
C TYR A 178 6.86 55.21 -5.02
N LEU A 179 7.43 54.66 -6.09
CA LEU A 179 7.86 53.28 -6.17
C LEU A 179 9.37 53.18 -6.00
N LYS A 180 9.82 52.39 -5.03
CA LYS A 180 11.24 52.03 -4.85
C LYS A 180 11.60 50.77 -5.62
N LYS A 181 10.81 49.71 -5.47
CA LYS A 181 11.19 48.36 -5.92
C LYS A 181 10.00 47.48 -6.27
N ILE A 182 10.17 46.61 -7.27
CA ILE A 182 9.28 45.48 -7.61
C ILE A 182 10.14 44.20 -7.63
N TYR A 183 9.63 43.10 -7.09
CA TYR A 183 10.32 41.82 -7.08
C TYR A 183 9.34 40.65 -7.22
N LEU A 184 9.78 39.54 -7.80
CA LEU A 184 9.06 38.27 -7.73
C LEU A 184 9.43 37.53 -6.45
N VAL A 185 8.44 36.87 -5.86
CA VAL A 185 8.57 36.20 -4.57
C VAL A 185 8.56 34.69 -4.79
N TYR A 186 9.54 33.94 -4.31
CA TYR A 186 9.58 32.47 -4.39
C TYR A 186 9.93 31.82 -3.05
N ARG A 187 9.61 30.53 -2.90
CA ARG A 187 10.12 29.70 -1.80
C ARG A 187 11.24 28.82 -2.32
N GLU A 188 12.32 28.73 -1.55
CA GLU A 188 13.38 27.75 -1.74
C GLU A 188 13.05 26.59 -0.80
N GLU A 189 12.56 25.46 -1.32
CA GLU A 189 12.40 24.25 -0.52
C GLU A 189 13.79 23.66 -0.28
N ASP A 190 14.18 23.45 0.99
CA ASP A 190 15.35 22.61 1.29
C ASP A 190 14.97 21.17 0.93
N PRO A 191 15.60 20.54 -0.07
CA PRO A 191 15.23 19.19 -0.51
C PRO A 191 15.42 18.11 0.58
N SER A 192 16.02 18.45 1.74
CA SER A 192 16.09 17.58 2.91
C SER A 192 14.86 17.63 3.83
N ASP A 193 13.96 18.61 3.67
CA ASP A 193 12.74 18.70 4.46
C ASP A 193 11.67 17.73 3.97
N LEU A 194 11.08 17.00 4.92
CA LEU A 194 9.91 16.18 4.66
C LEU A 194 8.68 17.06 4.46
N ARG A 195 7.89 16.73 3.45
CA ARG A 195 6.72 17.49 3.05
C ARG A 195 5.64 17.41 4.12
N ILE A 196 5.31 18.55 4.73
CA ILE A 196 4.11 18.72 5.56
C ILE A 196 2.90 18.80 4.63
N ILE A 197 2.09 17.76 4.60
CA ILE A 197 0.92 17.68 3.71
C ILE A 197 -0.32 18.33 4.30
N ARG A 198 -0.39 18.45 5.64
CA ARG A 198 -1.57 18.97 6.32
C ARG A 198 -1.25 19.54 7.69
N ARG A 199 -1.90 20.65 8.03
CA ARG A 199 -2.07 21.12 9.42
C ARG A 199 -3.51 20.80 9.85
N ARG A 200 -3.67 20.18 11.00
CA ARG A 200 -4.98 19.75 11.53
C ARG A 200 -5.60 20.90 12.33
N LYS A 201 -6.90 21.11 12.15
CA LYS A 201 -7.70 21.99 13.00
C LYS A 201 -7.62 21.50 14.42
N THR A 202 -7.38 22.42 15.34
CA THR A 202 -7.33 22.14 16.78
C THR A 202 -8.34 23.02 17.47
N TYR A 203 -9.03 22.46 18.45
CA TYR A 203 -10.09 23.13 19.16
C TYR A 203 -10.07 22.76 20.64
N GLU A 204 -10.30 23.72 21.52
CA GLU A 204 -10.32 23.51 22.98
C GLU A 204 -11.74 23.19 23.44
N ALA A 205 -11.97 22.01 23.98
CA ALA A 205 -13.16 21.68 24.75
C ALA A 205 -12.90 22.03 26.23
N LEU A 206 -13.70 22.95 26.76
CA LEU A 206 -13.58 23.41 28.14
C LEU A 206 -14.44 22.59 29.11
N LEU A 207 -14.04 22.58 30.37
CA LEU A 207 -14.83 22.02 31.46
C LEU A 207 -16.11 22.85 31.62
N LEU A 208 -17.25 22.19 31.50
CA LEU A 208 -18.56 22.79 31.68
C LEU A 208 -18.81 23.07 33.17
N THR A 209 -19.63 24.09 33.43
CA THR A 209 -19.97 24.49 34.81
C THR A 209 -20.91 23.50 35.50
N ASP A 210 -21.69 22.75 34.73
CA ASP A 210 -22.61 21.72 35.20
C ASP A 210 -22.73 20.62 34.14
N ASN A 211 -23.30 19.48 34.53
CA ASN A 211 -23.63 18.38 33.62
C ASN A 211 -24.73 18.82 32.65
N ILE A 212 -24.57 18.56 31.35
CA ILE A 212 -25.64 18.86 30.40
C ILE A 212 -26.78 17.87 30.59
N LYS A 213 -27.99 18.40 30.79
CA LYS A 213 -29.22 17.62 30.70
C LYS A 213 -29.53 17.35 29.23
N THR A 214 -29.53 16.08 28.81
CA THR A 214 -29.87 15.70 27.43
C THR A 214 -31.39 15.79 27.21
N ASP A 215 -31.91 16.97 26.90
CA ASP A 215 -33.34 17.23 26.66
C ASP A 215 -33.67 17.64 25.21
N GLY A 216 -32.65 17.72 24.36
CA GLY A 216 -32.73 18.09 22.95
C GLY A 216 -32.58 19.59 22.69
N ILE A 217 -32.34 20.40 23.73
CA ILE A 217 -32.25 21.86 23.67
C ILE A 217 -30.82 22.34 23.97
N ARG A 218 -29.99 22.41 22.92
CA ARG A 218 -28.58 22.80 23.02
C ARG A 218 -28.28 24.31 23.21
N ASP A 219 -29.32 25.13 23.34
CA ASP A 219 -29.23 26.59 23.40
C ASP A 219 -29.41 27.13 24.85
N ASN A 220 -29.50 26.23 25.83
CA ASN A 220 -29.55 26.57 27.26
C ASN A 220 -28.20 27.09 27.78
N SER A 221 -28.22 27.75 28.93
CA SER A 221 -27.04 28.43 29.49
C SER A 221 -25.87 27.51 29.82
N GLU A 222 -26.11 26.23 30.07
CA GLU A 222 -25.06 25.25 30.35
C GLU A 222 -24.10 25.06 29.16
N TRP A 223 -24.57 25.32 27.93
CA TRP A 223 -23.77 25.25 26.71
C TRP A 223 -22.94 26.51 26.43
N ASN A 224 -23.02 27.56 27.26
CA ASN A 224 -22.32 28.82 27.01
C ASN A 224 -20.80 28.69 27.08
N ALA A 225 -20.30 27.79 27.95
CA ALA A 225 -18.87 27.49 28.06
C ALA A 225 -18.41 26.44 27.03
N ALA A 226 -19.36 25.79 26.33
CA ALA A 226 -19.03 24.80 25.33
C ALA A 226 -18.46 25.46 24.09
N ALA A 227 -17.49 24.78 23.52
CA ALA A 227 -16.76 25.28 22.39
C ALA A 227 -17.56 24.98 21.11
N VAL A 228 -17.63 25.92 20.16
CA VAL A 228 -18.40 25.81 18.91
C VAL A 228 -17.50 25.47 17.73
N LEU A 229 -17.65 24.27 17.17
CA LEU A 229 -16.96 23.90 15.94
C LEU A 229 -17.50 24.74 14.77
N GLY A 230 -16.56 25.40 14.09
CA GLY A 230 -16.81 26.23 12.92
C GLY A 230 -15.90 25.86 11.76
N ASP A 231 -16.21 26.46 10.60
CA ASP A 231 -15.57 26.23 9.30
C ASP A 231 -15.58 24.75 8.89
N TYR A 232 -16.44 24.41 7.94
CA TYR A 232 -16.63 23.04 7.44
C TYR A 232 -16.13 22.92 6.00
N PHE A 233 -16.23 21.72 5.44
CA PHE A 233 -15.96 21.46 4.04
C PHE A 233 -17.12 20.65 3.43
N TYR A 234 -17.54 21.03 2.23
CA TYR A 234 -18.41 20.17 1.43
C TYR A 234 -17.66 18.88 1.09
N HIS A 235 -18.29 17.74 1.35
CA HIS A 235 -17.64 16.44 1.23
C HIS A 235 -17.19 16.14 -0.20
N THR A 236 -18.06 16.35 -1.19
CA THR A 236 -17.79 15.99 -2.60
C THR A 236 -16.80 16.95 -3.27
N SER A 237 -16.94 18.27 -3.07
CA SER A 237 -16.09 19.26 -3.73
C SER A 237 -14.82 19.62 -2.94
N GLY A 238 -14.84 19.40 -1.62
CA GLY A 238 -13.76 19.82 -0.72
C GLY A 238 -13.65 21.34 -0.53
N GLU A 239 -14.65 22.10 -0.96
CA GLU A 239 -14.72 23.56 -0.81
C GLU A 239 -15.03 23.95 0.65
N PRO A 240 -14.36 24.97 1.21
CA PRO A 240 -14.59 25.41 2.57
C PRO A 240 -15.93 26.14 2.73
N VAL A 241 -16.55 26.00 3.89
CA VAL A 241 -17.81 26.65 4.28
C VAL A 241 -17.58 27.35 5.60
N SER A 242 -17.77 28.67 5.67
CA SER A 242 -17.57 29.41 6.92
C SER A 242 -18.57 28.97 8.00
N ALA A 243 -18.23 29.14 9.27
CA ALA A 243 -19.16 28.88 10.37
C ALA A 243 -20.48 29.67 10.27
N GLN A 244 -20.47 30.86 9.65
CA GLN A 244 -21.67 31.70 9.49
C GLN A 244 -22.60 31.22 8.39
N ASP A 245 -22.05 30.63 7.33
CA ASP A 245 -22.80 30.16 6.16
C ASP A 245 -23.21 28.69 6.27
N SER A 246 -22.62 27.96 7.22
CA SER A 246 -22.85 26.53 7.42
C SER A 246 -24.26 26.25 7.96
N PRO A 247 -25.02 25.31 7.36
CA PRO A 247 -26.26 24.80 7.96
C PRO A 247 -26.01 23.95 9.21
N LEU A 248 -24.76 23.51 9.46
CA LEU A 248 -24.35 22.71 10.61
C LEU A 248 -23.60 23.55 11.63
N ALA A 249 -23.94 23.39 12.90
CA ALA A 249 -23.21 23.91 14.04
C ALA A 249 -23.09 22.83 15.13
N VAL A 250 -21.87 22.56 15.59
CA VAL A 250 -21.60 21.56 16.64
C VAL A 250 -20.97 22.25 17.85
N LYS A 251 -21.48 21.97 19.05
CA LYS A 251 -20.88 22.37 20.33
C LYS A 251 -20.25 21.18 21.01
N ILE A 252 -19.10 21.36 21.64
CA ILE A 252 -18.40 20.33 22.39
C ILE A 252 -17.96 20.90 23.75
N GLY A 253 -18.25 20.16 24.81
CA GLY A 253 -17.74 20.42 26.15
C GLY A 253 -17.63 19.11 26.92
N TYR A 254 -17.04 19.15 28.10
CA TYR A 254 -17.02 17.98 28.97
C TYR A 254 -17.33 18.34 30.40
N TYR A 255 -17.90 17.40 31.14
CA TYR A 255 -18.13 17.50 32.56
C TYR A 255 -17.71 16.20 33.22
N GLN A 256 -16.76 16.28 34.16
CA GLN A 256 -16.16 15.09 34.79
C GLN A 256 -15.62 14.10 33.75
N ASP A 257 -16.16 12.88 33.68
CA ASP A 257 -15.80 11.81 32.76
C ASP A 257 -16.72 11.70 31.53
N LYS A 258 -17.61 12.67 31.32
CA LYS A 258 -18.57 12.71 30.20
C LYS A 258 -18.19 13.77 29.16
N LEU A 259 -18.18 13.36 27.89
CA LEU A 259 -18.11 14.22 26.71
C LEU A 259 -19.54 14.59 26.28
N HIS A 260 -19.82 15.88 26.15
CA HIS A 260 -21.10 16.38 25.67
C HIS A 260 -20.97 17.00 24.29
N ILE A 261 -21.86 16.61 23.38
CA ILE A 261 -21.90 17.07 21.98
C ILE A 261 -23.30 17.58 21.64
N GLY A 262 -23.39 18.86 21.26
CA GLY A 262 -24.64 19.55 20.94
C GLY A 262 -24.70 19.92 19.46
N ILE A 263 -25.60 19.31 18.70
CA ILE A 263 -25.66 19.41 17.24
C ILE A 263 -26.88 20.22 16.86
N SER A 264 -26.73 21.14 15.92
CA SER A 264 -27.85 21.75 15.20
C SER A 264 -27.57 21.75 13.73
N SER A 265 -28.53 21.27 12.96
CA SER A 265 -28.51 21.31 11.52
C SER A 265 -29.79 21.91 10.96
N ASP A 266 -29.66 22.87 10.06
CA ASP A 266 -30.77 23.38 9.26
C ASP A 266 -31.25 22.29 8.29
N PHE A 267 -32.56 22.09 8.25
CA PHE A 267 -33.24 21.12 7.41
C PHE A 267 -34.57 21.72 6.95
N PRO A 268 -34.73 22.07 5.66
CA PRO A 268 -35.95 22.72 5.17
C PRO A 268 -37.20 21.81 5.26
N SER A 269 -36.99 20.51 5.39
CA SER A 269 -37.99 19.49 5.68
C SER A 269 -37.37 18.45 6.62
N ALA A 270 -38.20 17.70 7.35
CA ALA A 270 -37.73 16.69 8.30
C ALA A 270 -36.64 15.79 7.68
N PRO A 271 -35.53 15.50 8.39
CA PRO A 271 -34.46 14.69 7.83
C PRO A 271 -34.93 13.27 7.51
N LEU A 272 -34.43 12.71 6.41
CA LEU A 272 -34.72 11.34 6.01
C LEU A 272 -34.20 10.35 7.08
N SER A 273 -35.09 9.49 7.56
CA SER A 273 -34.78 8.45 8.55
C SER A 273 -35.52 7.14 8.23
N ILE A 274 -35.06 6.43 7.20
CA ILE A 274 -35.64 5.15 6.76
C ILE A 274 -35.30 4.04 7.75
N MET A 275 -34.07 4.00 8.24
CA MET A 275 -33.57 2.93 9.12
C MET A 275 -34.12 3.09 10.53
N LYS A 276 -34.73 2.03 11.07
CA LYS A 276 -35.42 2.05 12.38
C LYS A 276 -34.82 1.11 13.41
N LYS A 277 -33.93 0.22 12.98
CA LYS A 277 -33.22 -0.71 13.88
C LYS A 277 -31.76 -0.28 13.99
N ASN A 278 -31.22 -0.34 15.21
CA ASN A 278 -29.81 -0.05 15.42
C ASN A 278 -28.93 -0.98 14.58
N ASP A 279 -27.78 -0.44 14.18
CA ASP A 279 -26.71 -1.08 13.40
C ASP A 279 -27.09 -1.44 11.95
N GLU A 280 -28.23 -0.94 11.48
CA GLU A 280 -28.55 -0.87 10.05
C GLU A 280 -27.62 0.12 9.33
N ALA A 281 -27.69 0.15 8.00
CA ALA A 281 -26.88 1.02 7.16
C ALA A 281 -27.34 2.49 7.24
N ILE A 282 -27.27 3.12 8.41
CA ILE A 282 -27.86 4.45 8.65
C ILE A 282 -27.15 5.59 7.91
N TRP A 283 -25.95 5.37 7.38
CA TRP A 283 -25.33 6.29 6.41
C TRP A 283 -26.15 6.38 5.10
N GLN A 284 -27.13 5.49 4.90
CA GLN A 284 -28.14 5.62 3.86
C GLN A 284 -29.26 6.63 4.17
N ASP A 285 -29.33 7.13 5.40
CA ASP A 285 -30.22 8.20 5.82
C ASP A 285 -29.53 9.57 5.80
N GLU A 286 -30.21 10.61 6.27
CA GLU A 286 -29.61 11.90 6.61
C GLU A 286 -29.12 11.88 8.06
N ALA A 287 -28.07 11.09 8.29
CA ALA A 287 -27.47 10.88 9.59
C ALA A 287 -26.38 11.91 9.90
N PHE A 288 -26.18 12.16 11.20
CA PHE A 288 -25.00 12.82 11.72
C PHE A 288 -24.00 11.75 12.16
N GLU A 289 -22.73 11.91 11.79
CA GLU A 289 -21.66 10.95 12.03
C GLU A 289 -20.52 11.60 12.81
N LEU A 290 -19.99 10.86 13.78
CA LEU A 290 -18.91 11.23 14.68
C LEU A 290 -17.83 10.16 14.65
N PHE A 291 -16.58 10.60 14.64
CA PHE A 291 -15.43 9.71 14.66
C PHE A 291 -14.45 10.14 15.74
N PHE A 292 -14.04 9.18 16.57
CA PHE A 292 -13.17 9.39 17.71
C PHE A 292 -11.92 8.54 17.59
N ASN A 293 -10.76 9.11 17.89
CA ASN A 293 -9.52 8.34 18.04
C ASN A 293 -8.65 8.96 19.15
N ALA A 294 -8.73 8.34 20.33
CA ALA A 294 -7.91 8.65 21.50
C ALA A 294 -6.58 7.89 21.56
N GLU A 295 -6.43 6.86 20.70
CA GLU A 295 -5.21 6.05 20.65
C GLU A 295 -4.10 6.69 19.81
N LEU A 296 -4.44 7.67 18.97
CA LEU A 296 -3.56 8.40 18.02
C LEU A 296 -2.98 7.54 16.90
N ASP A 297 -3.50 6.31 16.74
CA ASP A 297 -3.14 5.38 15.68
C ASP A 297 -3.94 5.71 14.40
N ASN A 298 -3.25 5.95 13.29
CA ASN A 298 -3.88 6.32 12.02
C ASN A 298 -4.71 5.19 11.39
N ASN A 299 -4.70 3.99 11.95
CA ASN A 299 -5.50 2.86 11.51
C ASN A 299 -6.74 2.60 12.39
N LYS A 300 -6.88 3.26 13.54
CA LYS A 300 -7.96 2.99 14.50
C LYS A 300 -8.90 4.17 14.65
N TYR A 301 -10.17 3.89 14.90
CA TYR A 301 -11.18 4.89 15.26
C TYR A 301 -12.45 4.21 15.78
N ILE A 302 -13.26 4.97 16.49
CA ILE A 302 -14.65 4.62 16.82
C ILE A 302 -15.55 5.49 15.95
N GLN A 303 -16.56 4.88 15.33
CA GLN A 303 -17.60 5.58 14.59
C GLN A 303 -18.90 5.51 15.38
N PHE A 304 -19.58 6.64 15.48
CA PHE A 304 -20.93 6.75 16.00
C PHE A 304 -21.75 7.56 15.01
N ALA A 305 -22.89 7.04 14.62
CA ALA A 305 -23.81 7.73 13.73
C ALA A 305 -25.24 7.66 14.30
N VAL A 306 -26.02 8.70 14.04
CA VAL A 306 -27.41 8.78 14.49
C VAL A 306 -28.27 9.46 13.42
N ASN A 307 -29.45 8.90 13.13
CA ASN A 307 -30.43 9.54 12.24
C ASN A 307 -31.51 10.28 13.04
N ALA A 308 -32.35 11.08 12.37
CA ALA A 308 -33.42 11.88 13.00
C ALA A 308 -34.45 11.07 13.81
N ALA A 309 -34.55 9.75 13.63
CA ALA A 309 -35.42 8.88 14.41
C ALA A 309 -34.77 8.40 15.73
N GLY A 310 -33.50 8.74 15.97
CA GLY A 310 -32.73 8.28 17.11
C GLY A 310 -32.15 6.88 16.92
N THR A 311 -32.22 6.31 15.72
CA THR A 311 -31.57 5.04 15.37
C THR A 311 -30.06 5.25 15.31
N VAL A 312 -29.30 4.35 15.92
CA VAL A 312 -27.83 4.45 16.04
C VAL A 312 -27.15 3.37 15.20
N PHE A 313 -25.99 3.72 14.66
CA PHE A 313 -24.98 2.79 14.22
C PHE A 313 -23.70 3.15 14.94
N ASP A 314 -23.08 2.17 15.58
CA ASP A 314 -21.75 2.32 16.11
C ASP A 314 -20.84 1.17 15.65
N SER A 315 -19.56 1.49 15.60
CA SER A 315 -18.54 0.49 15.30
C SER A 315 -17.21 0.92 15.86
N ILE A 316 -16.36 -0.07 16.13
CA ILE A 316 -14.98 0.17 16.52
C ILE A 316 -14.04 -0.45 15.48
N ARG A 317 -13.12 0.37 14.98
CA ARG A 317 -12.02 -0.07 14.14
C ARG A 317 -10.78 -0.30 14.99
N GLU A 318 -10.43 -1.55 15.18
CA GLU A 318 -9.29 -1.97 15.99
C GLU A 318 -8.69 -3.28 15.48
N PHE A 319 -7.53 -3.65 16.02
CA PHE A 319 -6.94 -4.95 15.72
C PHE A 319 -7.86 -6.06 16.26
N ASP A 320 -8.31 -6.93 15.38
CA ASP A 320 -9.03 -8.13 15.74
C ASP A 320 -8.10 -9.34 15.73
N GLN A 321 -8.16 -10.12 16.81
CA GLN A 321 -7.30 -11.29 16.98
C GLN A 321 -7.74 -12.46 16.09
N THR A 322 -9.04 -12.55 15.76
CA THR A 322 -9.57 -13.56 14.85
C THR A 322 -9.21 -13.21 13.41
N ASP A 323 -9.40 -11.97 12.97
CA ASP A 323 -9.11 -11.57 11.58
C ASP A 323 -7.63 -11.25 11.31
N VAL A 324 -6.80 -11.13 12.37
CA VAL A 324 -5.37 -10.75 12.30
C VAL A 324 -5.17 -9.46 11.50
N ALA A 325 -6.10 -8.54 11.67
CA ALA A 325 -6.15 -7.30 10.91
C ALA A 325 -6.87 -6.22 11.70
N VAL A 326 -6.61 -4.97 11.33
CA VAL A 326 -7.41 -3.84 11.82
C VAL A 326 -8.73 -3.81 11.05
N VAL A 327 -9.79 -4.29 11.69
CA VAL A 327 -11.13 -4.48 11.11
C VAL A 327 -12.16 -3.60 11.81
N ASN A 328 -13.31 -3.41 11.16
CA ASN A 328 -14.46 -2.71 11.71
C ASN A 328 -15.40 -3.72 12.40
N LYS A 329 -15.48 -3.67 13.72
CA LYS A 329 -16.40 -4.49 14.53
C LYS A 329 -17.71 -3.75 14.74
N LYS A 330 -18.82 -4.43 14.47
CA LYS A 330 -20.20 -3.92 14.62
C LYS A 330 -20.95 -4.57 15.78
N ASP A 331 -20.38 -5.61 16.38
CA ASP A 331 -20.88 -6.29 17.58
C ASP A 331 -20.41 -5.61 18.87
N TRP A 332 -20.19 -4.30 18.79
CA TRP A 332 -19.76 -3.44 19.88
C TRP A 332 -20.66 -2.21 19.89
N ASN A 333 -21.16 -1.82 21.06
CA ASN A 333 -22.03 -0.66 21.22
C ASN A 333 -21.31 0.43 22.02
N LEU A 334 -21.38 1.67 21.57
CA LEU A 334 -20.91 2.82 22.32
C LEU A 334 -21.95 3.18 23.37
N PHE A 335 -21.59 3.19 24.65
CA PHE A 335 -22.53 3.62 25.70
C PHE A 335 -22.73 5.15 25.66
N HIS A 336 -23.98 5.60 25.57
CA HIS A 336 -24.32 7.01 25.40
C HIS A 336 -25.74 7.36 25.89
N GLU A 337 -25.95 8.62 26.23
CA GLU A 337 -27.26 9.25 26.42
C GLU A 337 -27.53 10.18 25.22
N LYS A 338 -28.75 10.17 24.67
CA LYS A 338 -29.10 11.05 23.55
C LYS A 338 -30.55 11.52 23.60
N THR A 339 -30.76 12.77 23.20
CA THR A 339 -32.10 13.33 22.97
C THR A 339 -32.08 14.23 21.75
N MET A 340 -33.14 14.20 20.95
CA MET A 340 -33.19 14.93 19.69
C MET A 340 -34.59 15.48 19.41
N GLN A 341 -34.66 16.55 18.64
CA GLN A 341 -35.91 17.14 18.16
C GLN A 341 -35.73 17.76 16.78
N TYR A 342 -36.78 17.68 15.96
CA TYR A 342 -36.89 18.47 14.74
C TYR A 342 -38.02 19.48 14.89
N LYS A 343 -37.69 20.78 14.91
CA LYS A 343 -38.64 21.86 15.12
C LYS A 343 -38.26 23.07 14.28
N ALA A 344 -39.25 23.69 13.62
CA ALA A 344 -39.10 24.92 12.84
C ALA A 344 -37.94 24.88 11.81
N GLY A 345 -37.80 23.77 11.08
CA GLY A 345 -36.76 23.64 10.05
C GLY A 345 -35.35 23.37 10.59
N ARG A 346 -35.22 22.97 11.85
CA ARG A 346 -33.95 22.67 12.49
C ARG A 346 -34.00 21.33 13.21
N TRP A 347 -33.01 20.48 12.94
CA TRP A 347 -32.75 19.28 13.72
C TRP A 347 -31.71 19.60 14.80
N SER A 348 -32.08 19.42 16.06
CA SER A 348 -31.23 19.61 17.23
C SER A 348 -31.05 18.29 17.97
N SER A 349 -29.81 17.99 18.38
CA SER A 349 -29.48 16.78 19.13
C SER A 349 -28.49 17.10 20.24
N GLU A 350 -28.65 16.44 21.38
CA GLU A 350 -27.70 16.44 22.48
C GLU A 350 -27.26 15.01 22.74
N LEU A 351 -25.96 14.82 22.89
CA LEU A 351 -25.32 13.54 23.10
C LEU A 351 -24.37 13.63 24.30
N SER A 352 -24.42 12.65 25.20
CA SER A 352 -23.47 12.47 26.28
C SER A 352 -22.82 11.10 26.16
N ILE A 353 -21.49 11.06 26.10
CA ILE A 353 -20.70 9.83 25.93
C ILE A 353 -19.67 9.75 27.06
N SER A 354 -19.48 8.57 27.65
CA SER A 354 -18.39 8.39 28.62
C SER A 354 -17.03 8.40 27.91
N MET A 355 -16.08 9.14 28.47
CA MET A 355 -14.73 9.25 27.91
C MET A 355 -14.00 7.91 27.86
N LYS A 356 -14.28 7.03 28.83
CA LYS A 356 -13.72 5.67 28.86
C LYS A 356 -14.19 4.83 27.68
N ASP A 357 -15.44 4.99 27.25
CA ASP A 357 -16.00 4.21 26.13
C ASP A 357 -15.43 4.64 24.78
N ILE A 358 -14.96 5.89 24.67
CA ILE A 358 -14.14 6.36 23.53
C ILE A 358 -12.63 6.15 23.73
N LYS A 359 -12.24 5.34 24.72
CA LYS A 359 -10.86 4.99 25.09
C LYS A 359 -9.97 6.18 25.49
N LEU A 360 -10.55 7.29 25.91
CA LEU A 360 -9.79 8.44 26.40
C LEU A 360 -9.40 8.24 27.87
N ASP A 361 -8.10 8.27 28.14
CA ASP A 361 -7.52 8.28 29.48
C ASP A 361 -6.68 9.54 29.66
N PHE A 362 -7.12 10.44 30.53
CA PHE A 362 -6.44 11.71 30.82
C PHE A 362 -5.06 11.54 31.45
N ASN A 363 -4.72 10.36 31.99
CA ASN A 363 -3.36 10.06 32.44
C ASN A 363 -2.39 9.85 31.27
N LYS A 364 -2.91 9.52 30.09
CA LYS A 364 -2.13 9.28 28.87
C LYS A 364 -2.14 10.51 27.96
N TYR A 365 -3.33 10.96 27.55
CA TYR A 365 -3.53 12.08 26.64
C TYR A 365 -4.72 12.94 27.07
N ARG A 366 -4.60 14.26 26.94
CA ARG A 366 -5.70 15.22 27.15
C ARG A 366 -6.28 15.76 25.84
N PHE A 367 -6.18 14.98 24.78
CA PHE A 367 -6.76 15.30 23.49
C PHE A 367 -7.13 14.03 22.74
N ILE A 368 -8.00 14.18 21.75
CA ILE A 368 -8.35 13.15 20.78
C ILE A 368 -8.24 13.72 19.38
N THR A 369 -8.03 12.85 18.40
CA THR A 369 -8.35 13.20 17.02
C THR A 369 -9.83 12.93 16.75
N PHE A 370 -10.50 13.85 16.06
CA PHE A 370 -11.95 13.91 15.94
C PHE A 370 -12.42 14.38 14.56
N GLN A 371 -13.54 13.82 14.09
CA GLN A 371 -14.22 14.26 12.87
C GLN A 371 -15.74 14.21 13.07
N ALA A 372 -16.42 15.17 12.48
CA ALA A 372 -17.89 15.22 12.43
C ALA A 372 -18.36 15.39 10.99
N ALA A 373 -19.47 14.75 10.64
CA ALA A 373 -20.12 14.94 9.35
C ALA A 373 -21.64 14.96 9.46
N GLN A 374 -22.27 15.77 8.62
CA GLN A 374 -23.72 15.81 8.46
C GLN A 374 -24.05 15.39 7.03
N ASN A 375 -24.76 14.29 6.89
CA ASN A 375 -25.25 13.83 5.59
C ASN A 375 -26.52 14.59 5.19
N TYR A 376 -26.54 15.05 3.94
CA TYR A 376 -27.74 15.58 3.29
C TYR A 376 -27.95 14.82 1.98
N LYS A 377 -29.14 14.26 1.78
CA LYS A 377 -29.43 13.37 0.64
C LYS A 377 -30.41 14.00 -0.32
N SER A 378 -30.00 14.08 -1.59
CA SER A 378 -30.81 14.65 -2.67
C SER A 378 -31.28 16.09 -2.38
N ARG A 379 -30.47 16.84 -1.63
CA ARG A 379 -30.70 18.26 -1.31
C ARG A 379 -29.69 19.14 -2.06
N ASN A 380 -30.07 20.40 -2.30
CA ASN A 380 -29.32 21.34 -3.12
C ASN A 380 -28.86 22.57 -2.31
N GLY A 381 -27.96 23.37 -2.90
CA GLY A 381 -27.48 24.62 -2.31
C GLY A 381 -26.60 24.37 -1.08
N LYS A 382 -26.87 25.04 0.04
CA LYS A 382 -26.06 24.91 1.27
C LYS A 382 -26.21 23.56 1.98
N HIS A 383 -27.30 22.81 1.73
CA HIS A 383 -27.60 21.52 2.38
C HIS A 383 -26.99 20.35 1.60
N GLN A 384 -25.68 20.39 1.40
CA GLN A 384 -24.90 19.27 0.85
C GLN A 384 -24.08 18.65 1.97
N THR A 385 -23.72 17.38 1.87
CA THR A 385 -22.96 16.68 2.92
C THR A 385 -21.72 17.48 3.35
N LEU A 386 -21.60 17.71 4.66
CA LEU A 386 -20.51 18.48 5.27
C LEU A 386 -19.63 17.58 6.13
N SER A 387 -18.35 17.92 6.18
CA SER A 387 -17.37 17.34 7.10
C SER A 387 -16.60 18.48 7.78
N TRP A 388 -16.22 18.31 9.06
CA TRP A 388 -15.49 19.35 9.78
C TRP A 388 -14.08 19.56 9.24
N GLU A 389 -13.41 18.47 8.92
CA GLU A 389 -12.12 18.45 8.22
C GLU A 389 -12.24 17.88 6.81
N LYS A 390 -11.54 18.48 5.85
CA LYS A 390 -11.52 18.03 4.45
C LYS A 390 -11.11 16.56 4.35
N THR A 391 -11.80 15.77 3.54
CA THR A 391 -11.48 14.36 3.37
C THR A 391 -11.82 13.88 1.96
N ALA A 392 -10.97 13.02 1.39
CA ALA A 392 -11.14 12.47 0.04
C ALA A 392 -11.86 11.11 0.03
N LYS A 393 -11.81 10.39 1.16
CA LYS A 393 -12.56 9.14 1.43
C LYS A 393 -13.14 9.26 2.84
N PHE A 394 -14.33 8.73 3.08
CA PHE A 394 -14.97 8.84 4.40
C PHE A 394 -15.20 7.46 5.03
N PRO A 395 -14.65 7.18 6.22
CA PRO A 395 -13.72 8.00 7.02
C PRO A 395 -12.24 7.80 6.65
N ASP A 396 -11.39 8.73 7.10
CA ASP A 396 -9.94 8.62 7.00
C ASP A 396 -9.26 9.20 8.25
N PRO A 397 -8.76 8.37 9.20
CA PRO A 397 -8.37 8.82 10.54
C PRO A 397 -7.23 9.84 10.57
N TYR A 398 -6.30 9.78 9.61
CA TYR A 398 -5.23 10.77 9.56
C TYR A 398 -5.74 12.17 9.16
N ASN A 399 -6.96 12.30 8.64
CA ASN A 399 -7.55 13.59 8.29
C ASN A 399 -8.37 14.22 9.43
N PHE A 400 -8.51 13.54 10.57
CA PHE A 400 -9.29 14.04 11.69
C PHE A 400 -8.63 15.26 12.32
N GLY A 401 -9.47 16.24 12.70
CA GLY A 401 -9.08 17.39 13.50
C GLY A 401 -8.77 16.98 14.94
N ILE A 402 -8.61 17.94 15.84
CA ILE A 402 -8.15 17.69 17.21
C ILE A 402 -9.02 18.44 18.21
N ILE A 403 -9.47 17.73 19.23
CA ILE A 403 -10.15 18.30 20.39
C ILE A 403 -9.23 18.16 21.60
N VAL A 404 -8.90 19.28 22.24
CA VAL A 404 -8.05 19.39 23.42
C VAL A 404 -8.90 19.66 24.66
N PHE A 405 -8.76 18.87 25.71
CA PHE A 405 -9.59 18.96 26.91
C PHE A 405 -8.90 19.77 28.00
N ASN A 406 -9.31 21.03 28.15
CA ASN A 406 -8.75 21.97 29.11
C ASN A 406 -9.73 22.30 30.23
N LYS A 407 -9.22 22.62 31.43
CA LYS A 407 -10.05 23.12 32.54
C LYS A 407 -10.37 24.58 32.31
N ASN A 408 -9.35 25.37 31.97
CA ASN A 408 -9.49 26.78 31.59
C ASN A 408 -8.94 26.97 30.18
N SER A 409 -9.36 28.05 29.51
CA SER A 409 -8.74 28.39 28.21
C SER A 409 -7.23 28.54 28.37
N PHE A 410 -6.46 27.98 27.44
CA PHE A 410 -5.00 28.11 27.46
C PHE A 410 -4.53 29.57 27.39
N GLY A 411 -5.29 30.41 26.66
CA GLY A 411 -4.94 31.81 26.39
C GLY A 411 -4.22 32.00 25.05
N SER A 412 -3.34 33.00 24.97
CA SER A 412 -2.61 33.35 23.74
C SER A 412 -1.42 32.42 23.49
N GLY A 413 -1.15 32.11 22.23
CA GLY A 413 -0.01 31.30 21.80
C GLY A 413 -0.36 30.41 20.61
N GLU A 414 0.50 30.36 19.60
CA GLU A 414 0.35 29.51 18.42
C GLU A 414 1.63 28.70 18.19
N ILE A 415 1.47 27.42 17.85
CA ILE A 415 2.59 26.51 17.61
C ILE A 415 2.67 26.23 16.12
N PHE A 416 3.81 26.53 15.52
CA PHE A 416 4.08 26.24 14.12
C PHE A 416 5.23 25.24 13.99
N VAL A 417 4.94 24.04 13.49
CA VAL A 417 6.00 23.17 12.97
C VAL A 417 6.51 23.79 11.66
N SER A 418 7.77 24.22 11.65
CA SER A 418 8.37 24.90 10.50
C SER A 418 9.03 23.94 9.52
N SER A 419 9.67 22.88 10.02
CA SER A 419 10.35 21.89 9.20
C SER A 419 10.48 20.55 9.93
N ILE A 420 10.54 19.47 9.16
CA ILE A 420 10.83 18.12 9.67
C ILE A 420 11.95 17.55 8.80
N LYS A 421 13.06 17.17 9.42
CA LYS A 421 14.20 16.56 8.73
C LYS A 421 14.41 15.14 9.20
N ARG A 422 14.57 14.22 8.25
CA ARG A 422 14.98 12.84 8.51
C ARG A 422 16.50 12.73 8.45
N LYS A 423 17.11 12.06 9.44
CA LYS A 423 18.56 11.83 9.54
C LYS A 423 18.85 10.40 10.02
N ASN A 424 20.14 10.04 9.97
CA ASN A 424 20.69 8.80 10.57
C ASN A 424 19.89 7.54 10.24
N LEU A 425 19.93 7.13 8.97
CA LEU A 425 19.28 5.90 8.51
C LEU A 425 20.13 4.70 8.93
N LYS A 426 19.64 3.91 9.89
CA LYS A 426 20.30 2.67 10.31
C LYS A 426 19.26 1.61 10.64
N ASP A 427 19.46 0.39 10.15
CA ASP A 427 18.63 -0.78 10.45
C ASP A 427 17.12 -0.51 10.25
N HIS A 428 16.77 0.17 9.14
CA HIS A 428 15.39 0.58 8.80
C HIS A 428 14.72 1.53 9.81
N LYS A 429 15.51 2.14 10.69
CA LYS A 429 15.10 3.23 11.57
C LYS A 429 15.69 4.55 11.10
N ALA A 430 15.02 5.63 11.49
CA ALA A 430 15.46 6.98 11.22
C ALA A 430 15.30 7.86 12.46
N ASP A 431 16.17 8.85 12.53
CA ASP A 431 16.06 9.94 13.47
C ASP A 431 15.31 11.10 12.82
N TYR A 432 14.51 11.81 13.59
CA TYR A 432 13.75 12.95 13.11
C TYR A 432 14.09 14.20 13.92
N LYS A 433 14.45 15.27 13.21
CA LYS A 433 14.55 16.61 13.77
C LYS A 433 13.28 17.38 13.43
N VAL A 434 12.55 17.80 14.43
CA VAL A 434 11.32 18.60 14.30
C VAL A 434 11.62 20.01 14.77
N SER A 435 11.53 20.98 13.87
CA SER A 435 11.72 22.40 14.20
C SER A 435 10.36 23.08 14.39
N THR A 436 10.24 23.82 15.48
CA THR A 436 9.01 24.48 15.90
C THR A 436 9.23 25.95 16.20
N VAL A 437 8.20 26.76 15.97
CA VAL A 437 8.13 28.17 16.32
C VAL A 437 6.93 28.39 17.24
N PHE A 438 7.16 29.04 18.38
CA PHE A 438 6.14 29.43 19.35
C PHE A 438 5.90 30.92 19.25
N THR A 439 4.70 31.32 18.81
CA THR A 439 4.35 32.71 18.51
C THR A 439 3.26 33.19 19.45
N GLY A 440 3.41 34.39 20.03
CA GLY A 440 2.36 35.01 20.85
C GLY A 440 2.06 34.34 22.21
N PHE A 441 2.95 33.47 22.68
CA PHE A 441 2.89 32.92 24.03
C PHE A 441 3.24 34.01 25.07
N ILE A 442 2.64 33.90 26.26
CA ILE A 442 3.08 34.68 27.41
C ILE A 442 4.48 34.21 27.80
N SER A 443 5.37 35.13 28.16
CA SER A 443 6.72 34.72 28.54
C SER A 443 6.70 33.88 29.83
N GLY A 444 7.43 32.77 29.83
CA GLY A 444 7.50 31.87 30.97
C GLY A 444 7.97 30.47 30.61
N ASN A 445 7.93 29.58 31.61
CA ASN A 445 8.40 28.21 31.50
C ASN A 445 7.20 27.28 31.25
N TYR A 446 7.33 26.43 30.25
CA TYR A 446 6.30 25.49 29.81
C TYR A 446 6.83 24.06 29.81
N LYS A 447 5.92 23.09 29.87
CA LYS A 447 6.24 21.69 29.58
C LYS A 447 5.76 21.37 28.17
N THR A 448 6.61 20.75 27.37
CA THR A 448 6.28 20.36 26.00
C THR A 448 6.44 18.87 25.84
N ARG A 449 5.51 18.24 25.12
CA ARG A 449 5.67 16.88 24.62
C ARG A 449 5.40 16.88 23.12
N ILE A 450 6.21 16.15 22.39
CA ILE A 450 6.07 15.97 20.96
C ILE A 450 5.85 14.49 20.71
N ILE A 451 4.87 14.17 19.87
CA ILE A 451 4.43 12.81 19.60
C ILE A 451 4.49 12.59 18.08
N ILE A 452 5.17 11.55 17.64
CA ILE A 452 5.14 11.06 16.26
C ILE A 452 4.40 9.72 16.24
N THR A 453 3.35 9.61 15.43
CA THR A 453 2.75 8.33 15.05
C THR A 453 3.23 7.91 13.66
N ALA A 454 3.86 6.75 13.57
CA ALA A 454 4.31 6.15 12.32
C ALA A 454 3.16 5.47 11.54
N LYS A 455 3.42 5.10 10.28
CA LYS A 455 2.43 4.45 9.38
C LYS A 455 1.77 3.21 10.00
N ASN A 456 2.56 2.38 10.67
CA ASN A 456 2.12 1.13 11.30
C ASN A 456 1.40 1.34 12.65
N GLY A 457 1.24 2.59 13.11
CA GLY A 457 0.59 2.92 14.37
C GLY A 457 1.55 3.04 15.56
N ASP A 458 2.86 2.82 15.39
CA ASP A 458 3.83 3.00 16.47
C ASP A 458 3.92 4.47 16.89
N ILE A 459 3.92 4.70 18.21
CA ILE A 459 3.93 6.03 18.80
C ILE A 459 5.24 6.28 19.53
N PHE A 460 5.91 7.36 19.18
CA PHE A 460 7.13 7.83 19.81
C PHE A 460 6.86 9.21 20.42
N SER A 461 7.37 9.45 21.62
CA SER A 461 7.22 10.77 22.26
C SER A 461 8.47 11.22 22.98
N VAL A 462 8.70 12.53 22.97
CA VAL A 462 9.78 13.21 23.70
C VAL A 462 9.15 14.32 24.52
N SER A 463 9.55 14.45 25.78
CA SER A 463 9.07 15.50 26.68
C SER A 463 10.23 16.34 27.21
N GLU A 464 10.09 17.66 27.14
CA GLU A 464 11.11 18.62 27.59
C GLU A 464 10.45 19.82 28.28
N LYS A 465 11.21 20.54 29.12
CA LYS A 465 10.83 21.88 29.56
C LYS A 465 11.35 22.91 28.56
N ILE A 466 10.56 23.91 28.24
CA ILE A 466 10.95 25.01 27.36
C ILE A 466 10.70 26.35 28.05
N ASP A 467 11.57 27.30 27.80
CA ASP A 467 11.42 28.68 28.26
C ASP A 467 11.09 29.53 27.03
N ILE A 468 9.98 30.26 27.06
CA ILE A 468 9.55 31.11 25.95
C ILE A 468 9.75 32.58 26.36
N ALA A 469 10.67 33.26 25.68
CA ALA A 469 11.10 34.61 26.06
C ALA A 469 10.35 35.75 25.35
N GLY A 470 9.55 35.47 24.30
CA GLY A 470 8.89 36.52 23.50
C GLY A 470 8.04 36.02 22.33
N THR A 471 7.83 36.89 21.32
CA THR A 471 6.80 36.71 20.28
C THR A 471 7.10 35.70 19.18
N ASN A 472 8.27 35.04 19.10
CA ASN A 472 8.61 34.02 18.08
C ASN A 472 9.79 33.13 18.53
N GLU A 473 9.63 32.31 19.56
CA GLU A 473 10.69 31.42 20.05
C GLU A 473 10.86 30.19 19.14
N LYS A 474 12.10 29.82 18.78
CA LYS A 474 12.37 28.66 17.93
C LYS A 474 12.98 27.53 18.76
N LYS A 475 12.49 26.31 18.58
CA LYS A 475 13.00 25.12 19.29
C LYS A 475 13.02 23.92 18.37
N ASP A 476 14.10 23.17 18.47
CA ASP A 476 14.28 21.89 17.80
C ASP A 476 14.07 20.74 18.78
N PHE A 477 13.40 19.70 18.31
CA PHE A 477 13.18 18.44 19.01
C PHE A 477 13.74 17.29 18.20
N TYR A 478 14.27 16.29 18.89
CA TYR A 478 14.99 15.18 18.27
C TYR A 478 14.37 13.85 18.70
N PHE A 479 14.05 13.03 17.71
CA PHE A 479 13.63 11.65 17.89
C PHE A 479 14.71 10.73 17.36
N SER A 480 14.91 9.60 18.03
CA SER A 480 15.84 8.57 17.58
C SER A 480 15.18 7.22 17.43
N GLY A 481 15.56 6.49 16.39
CA GLY A 481 15.18 5.08 16.25
C GLY A 481 13.71 4.82 15.90
N ILE A 482 13.06 5.77 15.20
CA ILE A 482 11.69 5.59 14.70
C ILE A 482 11.72 4.68 13.47
N ASN A 483 10.77 3.76 13.34
CA ASN A 483 10.63 2.91 12.15
C ASN A 483 10.47 3.78 10.90
N ASN A 484 11.34 3.61 9.90
CA ASN A 484 11.37 4.42 8.69
C ASN A 484 10.56 3.72 7.58
N LEU A 485 9.25 3.74 7.71
CA LEU A 485 8.29 3.15 6.76
C LEU A 485 7.79 4.18 5.75
N ASN A 486 7.54 3.76 4.50
CA ASN A 486 7.06 4.65 3.45
C ASN A 486 5.59 5.03 3.66
N GLY A 487 5.27 6.30 3.95
CA GLY A 487 3.86 6.73 4.04
C GLY A 487 3.61 7.99 4.85
N ILE A 488 2.36 8.16 5.32
CA ILE A 488 1.91 9.34 6.06
C ILE A 488 2.12 9.14 7.56
N TYR A 489 2.78 10.11 8.18
CA TYR A 489 3.03 10.17 9.61
C TYR A 489 2.21 11.31 10.20
N SER A 490 1.90 11.19 11.49
CA SER A 490 1.23 12.25 12.25
C SER A 490 2.15 12.77 13.34
N LEU A 491 2.20 14.08 13.49
CA LEU A 491 3.01 14.76 14.50
C LEU A 491 2.11 15.66 15.33
N PHE A 492 2.23 15.57 16.64
CA PHE A 492 1.54 16.42 17.60
C PHE A 492 2.57 17.12 18.50
N VAL A 493 2.43 18.43 18.67
CA VAL A 493 3.25 19.24 19.58
C VAL A 493 2.31 19.82 20.61
N GLU A 494 2.42 19.36 21.86
CA GLU A 494 1.65 19.89 22.99
C GLU A 494 2.53 20.75 23.89
N VAL A 495 1.97 21.87 24.35
CA VAL A 495 2.58 22.79 25.31
C VAL A 495 1.61 22.96 26.47
N ALA A 496 2.04 22.59 27.67
CA ALA A 496 1.27 22.74 28.91
C ALA A 496 1.73 23.98 29.68
N ASN A 497 0.76 24.80 30.10
CA ASN A 497 1.00 25.91 31.03
C ASN A 497 1.14 25.39 32.48
N LYS A 498 1.34 26.31 33.44
CA LYS A 498 1.49 26.00 34.86
C LYS A 498 0.27 25.30 35.49
N ASP A 499 -0.92 25.57 34.96
CA ASP A 499 -2.20 25.02 35.43
C ASP A 499 -2.52 23.66 34.77
N GLY A 500 -1.63 23.23 33.86
CA GLY A 500 -1.71 21.97 33.13
C GLY A 500 -2.59 22.03 31.89
N ASP A 501 -3.19 23.18 31.55
CA ASP A 501 -3.97 23.36 30.33
C ASP A 501 -3.04 23.37 29.10
N LEU A 502 -3.52 22.81 27.99
CA LEU A 502 -2.73 22.49 26.80
C LEU A 502 -3.04 23.41 25.63
N ARG A 503 -2.00 23.83 24.93
CA ARG A 503 -2.04 24.27 23.53
C ARG A 503 -1.45 23.17 22.67
N LEU A 504 -2.05 22.89 21.53
CA LEU A 504 -1.61 21.80 20.67
C LEU A 504 -1.59 22.22 19.20
N ALA A 505 -0.57 21.77 18.47
CA ALA A 505 -0.57 21.75 17.01
C ALA A 505 -0.41 20.32 16.51
N GLY A 506 -1.25 19.92 15.56
CA GLY A 506 -1.15 18.64 14.88
C GLY A 506 -0.90 18.83 13.38
N ILE A 507 -0.02 18.02 12.81
CA ILE A 507 0.25 18.00 11.38
C ILE A 507 0.35 16.56 10.86
N ASN A 508 0.26 16.41 9.55
CA ASN A 508 0.72 15.22 8.85
C ASN A 508 1.88 15.56 7.94
N PHE A 509 2.82 14.63 7.80
CA PHE A 509 3.91 14.73 6.85
C PHE A 509 4.12 13.42 6.09
N GLU A 510 4.61 13.53 4.86
CA GLU A 510 5.01 12.37 4.05
C GLU A 510 6.43 11.95 4.45
N ASN A 511 6.61 10.66 4.72
CA ASN A 511 7.90 10.02 4.89
C ASN A 511 8.19 9.13 3.68
N PRO A 512 8.63 9.69 2.53
CA PRO A 512 9.00 8.89 1.38
C PRO A 512 10.25 8.07 1.70
N VAL A 513 10.14 6.75 1.60
CA VAL A 513 11.27 5.83 1.75
C VAL A 513 11.53 5.22 0.38
N GLN A 514 12.74 5.44 -0.14
CA GLN A 514 13.11 4.84 -1.40
C GLN A 514 13.32 3.34 -1.19
N THR A 515 12.50 2.53 -1.84
CA THR A 515 12.69 1.09 -1.92
C THR A 515 14.06 0.80 -2.52
N GLU A 516 14.90 0.07 -1.80
CA GLU A 516 16.24 -0.24 -2.27
C GLU A 516 16.16 -1.10 -3.54
N ASN A 517 17.04 -0.84 -4.50
CA ASN A 517 17.10 -1.64 -5.72
C ASN A 517 18.05 -2.83 -5.54
N TYR A 518 17.46 -4.01 -5.37
CA TYR A 518 18.16 -5.30 -5.25
C TYR A 518 18.32 -6.02 -6.60
N TRP A 519 17.83 -5.45 -7.70
CA TRP A 519 17.97 -6.04 -9.03
C TRP A 519 19.43 -6.37 -9.37
N GLY A 520 19.69 -7.60 -9.80
CA GLY A 520 21.02 -8.07 -10.22
C GLY A 520 22.04 -8.21 -9.09
N ARG A 521 21.65 -8.00 -7.82
CA ARG A 521 22.55 -8.15 -6.68
C ARG A 521 22.73 -9.63 -6.32
N LYS A 522 23.85 -9.93 -5.67
CA LYS A 522 24.16 -11.25 -5.11
C LYS A 522 23.35 -11.51 -3.82
N ILE A 523 22.05 -11.75 -3.97
CA ILE A 523 21.14 -12.10 -2.89
C ILE A 523 20.71 -13.56 -2.98
N PHE A 524 20.30 -14.11 -1.84
CA PHE A 524 19.81 -15.47 -1.70
C PHE A 524 18.48 -15.44 -0.95
N CYS A 525 17.64 -16.44 -1.19
CA CYS A 525 16.46 -16.69 -0.37
C CYS A 525 16.29 -18.21 -0.19
N PRO A 526 16.58 -18.77 0.99
CA PRO A 526 16.94 -18.08 2.23
C PRO A 526 18.39 -17.55 2.25
N LYS A 527 18.67 -16.53 3.07
CA LYS A 527 20.03 -16.00 3.30
C LYS A 527 20.93 -17.03 4.00
N PRO A 528 22.11 -17.37 3.43
CA PRO A 528 23.07 -18.26 4.08
C PRO A 528 23.62 -17.70 5.37
N LYS A 529 23.88 -18.58 6.34
CA LYS A 529 24.48 -18.21 7.64
C LYS A 529 25.94 -17.77 7.52
N ASN A 530 26.76 -18.52 6.77
CA ASN A 530 28.16 -18.16 6.51
C ASN A 530 28.44 -18.13 5.02
N ILE A 531 29.03 -17.02 4.54
CA ILE A 531 29.43 -16.84 3.15
C ILE A 531 30.75 -16.07 3.07
N THR A 532 31.68 -16.56 2.26
CA THR A 532 32.94 -15.89 1.92
C THR A 532 33.06 -15.78 0.42
N TRP A 533 32.98 -14.56 -0.12
CA TRP A 533 33.15 -14.31 -1.56
C TRP A 533 34.62 -14.32 -1.96
N ARG A 534 34.90 -14.83 -3.16
CA ARG A 534 36.21 -14.75 -3.83
C ARG A 534 36.05 -13.94 -5.13
N SER A 535 37.15 -13.50 -5.72
CA SER A 535 37.15 -12.61 -6.91
C SER A 535 36.97 -13.34 -8.24
N GLU A 536 37.29 -14.63 -8.25
CA GLU A 536 37.40 -15.46 -9.43
C GLU A 536 36.02 -16.02 -9.85
N ILE A 537 35.97 -16.65 -11.03
CA ILE A 537 34.73 -17.21 -11.60
C ILE A 537 34.93 -18.66 -12.04
N PHE A 538 33.89 -19.46 -11.91
CA PHE A 538 33.75 -20.80 -12.47
C PHE A 538 32.85 -20.73 -13.72
N LEU A 539 33.20 -21.41 -14.82
CA LEU A 539 32.49 -21.30 -16.09
C LEU A 539 31.58 -22.50 -16.34
N ALA A 540 30.40 -22.52 -15.72
CA ALA A 540 29.50 -23.69 -15.76
C ALA A 540 29.18 -24.24 -17.18
N GLY A 541 29.25 -23.43 -18.24
CA GLY A 541 29.08 -23.95 -19.60
C GLY A 541 30.20 -24.91 -20.08
N ARG A 542 31.33 -24.98 -19.38
CA ARG A 542 32.51 -25.80 -19.75
C ARG A 542 32.67 -27.07 -18.92
N ALA A 543 31.89 -27.27 -17.87
CA ALA A 543 31.96 -28.49 -17.08
C ALA A 543 31.38 -29.68 -17.86
N ASP A 544 32.09 -30.80 -17.85
CA ASP A 544 31.68 -32.02 -18.56
C ASP A 544 31.10 -33.10 -17.64
N TYR A 545 31.50 -33.09 -16.37
CA TYR A 545 31.28 -34.20 -15.46
C TYR A 545 30.73 -33.77 -14.11
N LEU A 546 29.82 -34.58 -13.58
CA LEU A 546 29.43 -34.59 -12.17
C LEU A 546 30.01 -35.86 -11.51
N TYR A 547 30.85 -35.67 -10.50
CA TYR A 547 31.50 -36.75 -9.76
C TYR A 547 30.71 -37.07 -8.49
N ILE A 548 30.43 -38.35 -8.29
CA ILE A 548 29.88 -38.91 -7.06
C ILE A 548 30.82 -40.00 -6.52
N ASP A 549 30.59 -40.38 -5.26
CA ASP A 549 31.31 -41.51 -4.67
C ASP A 549 31.01 -42.82 -5.41
N LYS A 550 31.99 -43.73 -5.47
CA LYS A 550 31.82 -45.08 -6.04
C LYS A 550 30.75 -45.89 -5.30
N ILE A 551 30.59 -45.65 -4.00
CA ILE A 551 29.57 -46.31 -3.16
C ILE A 551 28.34 -45.42 -2.91
N ALA A 552 28.10 -44.42 -3.77
CA ALA A 552 26.94 -43.53 -3.66
C ALA A 552 25.62 -44.31 -3.60
N SER A 553 24.68 -43.83 -2.77
CA SER A 553 23.39 -44.49 -2.61
C SER A 553 22.51 -44.29 -3.88
N PRO A 554 21.48 -45.12 -4.09
CA PRO A 554 20.48 -44.85 -5.14
C PRO A 554 19.83 -43.47 -4.99
N ARG A 555 19.68 -42.97 -3.76
CA ARG A 555 19.16 -41.62 -3.52
C ARG A 555 20.15 -40.56 -3.99
N THR A 556 21.44 -40.72 -3.71
CA THR A 556 22.50 -39.80 -4.18
C THR A 556 22.54 -39.76 -5.71
N ILE A 557 22.45 -40.92 -6.37
CA ILE A 557 22.40 -40.99 -7.85
C ILE A 557 21.17 -40.24 -8.38
N ARG A 558 19.99 -40.44 -7.77
CA ARG A 558 18.78 -39.70 -8.16
C ARG A 558 18.93 -38.20 -7.95
N THR A 559 19.51 -37.76 -6.83
CA THR A 559 19.83 -36.35 -6.55
C THR A 559 20.77 -35.78 -7.61
N ALA A 560 21.79 -36.55 -8.03
CA ALA A 560 22.71 -36.18 -9.09
C ALA A 560 22.03 -36.06 -10.46
N GLU A 561 21.18 -37.01 -10.86
CA GLU A 561 20.39 -36.93 -12.10
C GLU A 561 19.52 -35.68 -12.17
N ILE A 562 18.85 -35.36 -11.06
CA ILE A 562 18.00 -34.18 -10.92
C ILE A 562 18.84 -32.90 -11.03
N PHE A 563 20.03 -32.87 -10.41
CA PHE A 563 20.97 -31.76 -10.58
C PHE A 563 21.40 -31.62 -12.04
N ILE A 564 21.75 -32.71 -12.73
CA ILE A 564 22.17 -32.72 -14.14
C ILE A 564 21.06 -32.16 -15.04
N ASP A 565 19.80 -32.54 -14.82
CA ASP A 565 18.66 -31.99 -15.57
C ASP A 565 18.51 -30.47 -15.37
N ARG A 566 18.57 -29.99 -14.11
CA ARG A 566 18.55 -28.54 -13.83
C ARG A 566 19.76 -27.83 -14.41
N TYR A 567 20.94 -28.45 -14.33
CA TYR A 567 22.17 -27.92 -14.88
C TYR A 567 22.06 -27.73 -16.38
N PHE A 568 21.55 -28.73 -17.11
CA PHE A 568 21.28 -28.63 -18.53
C PHE A 568 20.30 -27.50 -18.84
N LYS A 569 19.19 -27.40 -18.09
CA LYS A 569 18.20 -26.34 -18.29
C LYS A 569 18.80 -24.92 -18.16
N TRP A 570 19.73 -24.72 -17.23
CA TRP A 570 20.37 -23.41 -17.03
C TRP A 570 21.55 -23.15 -17.97
N THR A 571 22.37 -24.16 -18.26
CA THR A 571 23.65 -23.98 -18.95
C THR A 571 23.62 -24.38 -20.42
N GLY A 572 22.62 -25.16 -20.84
CA GLY A 572 22.60 -25.87 -22.13
C GLY A 572 23.58 -27.06 -22.20
N LYS A 573 24.37 -27.30 -21.15
CA LYS A 573 25.37 -28.37 -21.08
C LYS A 573 24.84 -29.54 -20.25
N LYS A 574 24.80 -30.74 -20.85
CA LYS A 574 24.42 -31.97 -20.14
C LYS A 574 25.68 -32.63 -19.58
N LEU A 575 25.80 -32.66 -18.25
CA LEU A 575 26.91 -33.31 -17.56
C LEU A 575 26.81 -34.83 -17.67
N SER A 576 27.96 -35.48 -17.78
CA SER A 576 28.09 -36.93 -17.64
C SER A 576 28.28 -37.28 -16.16
N LEU A 577 27.46 -38.19 -15.64
CA LEU A 577 27.63 -38.70 -14.28
C LEU A 577 28.79 -39.71 -14.24
N THR A 578 29.72 -39.53 -13.31
CA THR A 578 30.84 -40.45 -13.10
C THR A 578 31.02 -40.80 -11.61
N ASN A 579 31.38 -42.05 -11.34
CA ASN A 579 31.51 -42.61 -10.00
C ASN A 579 32.97 -42.94 -9.62
N SER A 580 33.94 -42.24 -10.22
CA SER A 580 35.37 -42.42 -9.95
C SER A 580 35.93 -41.30 -9.09
N ARG A 581 36.48 -41.62 -7.90
CA ARG A 581 37.31 -40.67 -7.13
C ARG A 581 38.71 -40.42 -7.74
N VAL A 582 38.95 -40.85 -8.98
CA VAL A 582 40.23 -40.62 -9.67
C VAL A 582 40.16 -39.27 -10.38
N PHE A 583 40.67 -38.23 -9.73
CA PHE A 583 40.87 -36.91 -10.34
C PHE A 583 42.02 -37.02 -11.35
N SER A 584 41.76 -36.77 -12.62
CA SER A 584 42.82 -36.61 -13.60
C SER A 584 43.28 -35.15 -13.56
N GLU A 585 44.57 -34.91 -13.34
CA GLU A 585 45.15 -33.55 -13.30
C GLU A 585 45.02 -32.81 -14.65
N ASN A 586 44.57 -33.49 -15.71
CA ASN A 586 44.50 -32.99 -17.08
C ASN A 586 43.07 -32.80 -17.62
N THR A 587 42.03 -32.81 -16.79
CA THR A 587 40.63 -32.62 -17.22
C THR A 587 40.00 -31.33 -16.67
N ALA A 588 39.18 -30.68 -17.51
CA ALA A 588 38.52 -29.39 -17.28
C ALA A 588 37.47 -29.40 -16.16
N GLU A 589 37.22 -28.21 -15.59
CA GLU A 589 36.12 -27.78 -14.72
C GLU A 589 35.21 -28.88 -14.14
N HIS A 590 35.40 -29.22 -12.86
CA HIS A 590 34.74 -30.37 -12.20
C HIS A 590 33.61 -29.97 -11.24
N ILE A 591 32.55 -30.77 -11.15
CA ILE A 591 31.52 -30.65 -10.08
C ILE A 591 31.50 -31.93 -9.26
N ILE A 592 31.56 -31.81 -7.93
CA ILE A 592 31.76 -32.95 -7.02
C ILE A 592 30.68 -32.95 -5.94
N PHE A 593 30.02 -34.09 -5.77
CA PHE A 593 29.03 -34.35 -4.73
C PHE A 593 29.61 -35.24 -3.63
N ILE A 594 29.41 -34.85 -2.38
CA ILE A 594 29.88 -35.57 -1.19
C ILE A 594 28.77 -35.58 -0.14
N ILE A 595 28.49 -36.76 0.43
CA ILE A 595 27.66 -36.89 1.64
C ILE A 595 28.58 -37.12 2.83
N LYS A 596 28.68 -36.14 3.72
CA LYS A 596 29.51 -36.20 4.92
C LYS A 596 29.11 -35.12 5.93
N SER A 597 28.72 -35.53 7.14
CA SER A 597 28.36 -34.58 8.21
C SER A 597 29.56 -34.02 8.97
N ASN A 598 30.67 -34.76 9.07
CA ASN A 598 31.86 -34.34 9.82
C ASN A 598 33.12 -34.45 8.97
N PHE A 599 33.85 -33.35 8.77
CA PHE A 599 35.06 -33.33 7.95
C PHE A 599 35.99 -32.17 8.29
N ILE A 600 37.25 -32.28 7.90
CA ILE A 600 38.22 -31.19 8.03
C ILE A 600 38.17 -30.35 6.76
N HIS A 601 37.96 -29.04 6.89
CA HIS A 601 37.99 -28.06 5.81
C HIS A 601 38.82 -26.86 6.23
N ASN A 602 39.81 -26.45 5.42
CA ASN A 602 40.73 -25.35 5.74
C ASN A 602 41.32 -25.40 7.16
N GLY A 603 41.70 -26.61 7.61
CA GLY A 603 42.28 -26.84 8.94
C GLY A 603 41.29 -26.77 10.11
N LYS A 604 39.99 -26.60 9.84
CA LYS A 604 38.92 -26.57 10.86
C LYS A 604 38.04 -27.81 10.76
N ASN A 605 37.59 -28.32 11.91
CA ASN A 605 36.58 -29.37 11.94
C ASN A 605 35.20 -28.75 11.67
N ILE A 606 34.56 -29.18 10.58
CA ILE A 606 33.20 -28.78 10.21
C ILE A 606 32.26 -29.92 10.60
N ASN A 607 31.23 -29.59 11.38
CA ASN A 607 30.13 -30.49 11.72
C ASN A 607 28.83 -29.86 11.20
N LEU A 608 28.29 -30.40 10.12
CA LEU A 608 27.06 -29.92 9.50
C LEU A 608 25.85 -30.52 10.23
N PRO A 609 24.89 -29.69 10.67
CA PRO A 609 23.60 -30.16 11.16
C PRO A 609 22.80 -30.90 10.07
N GLU A 610 21.72 -31.59 10.46
CA GLU A 610 20.72 -32.15 9.53
C GLU A 610 20.30 -31.08 8.49
N GLN A 611 20.17 -31.47 7.23
CA GLN A 611 19.89 -30.60 6.08
C GLN A 611 20.94 -29.51 5.82
N GLY A 612 22.06 -29.52 6.55
CA GLY A 612 23.17 -28.61 6.39
C GLY A 612 24.06 -28.96 5.20
N TYR A 613 24.72 -27.95 4.64
CA TYR A 613 25.62 -28.11 3.51
C TYR A 613 26.81 -27.15 3.53
N MET A 614 27.85 -27.56 2.79
CA MET A 614 28.94 -26.69 2.34
C MET A 614 28.92 -26.61 0.81
N LEU A 615 29.07 -25.40 0.28
CA LEU A 615 29.26 -25.15 -1.15
C LEU A 615 30.56 -24.37 -1.34
N GLU A 616 31.54 -24.96 -1.99
CA GLU A 616 32.78 -24.30 -2.40
C GLU A 616 32.85 -24.22 -3.92
N ILE A 617 33.09 -23.02 -4.44
CA ILE A 617 33.25 -22.74 -5.87
C ILE A 617 34.61 -22.09 -6.06
N ASN A 618 35.43 -22.73 -6.90
CA ASN A 618 36.71 -22.26 -7.40
C ASN A 618 36.70 -22.25 -8.94
N PRO A 619 37.67 -21.61 -9.60
CA PRO A 619 37.73 -21.58 -11.06
C PRO A 619 37.79 -22.94 -11.74
N ASP A 620 38.43 -23.92 -11.09
CA ASP A 620 38.67 -25.27 -11.59
C ASP A 620 37.63 -26.29 -11.11
N LYS A 621 36.92 -26.03 -10.00
CA LYS A 621 35.98 -27.00 -9.43
C LYS A 621 34.90 -26.40 -8.53
N VAL A 622 33.79 -27.13 -8.45
CA VAL A 622 32.70 -26.94 -7.50
C VAL A 622 32.61 -28.16 -6.58
N ILE A 623 32.65 -27.94 -5.27
CA ILE A 623 32.50 -28.98 -4.25
C ILE A 623 31.21 -28.72 -3.49
N MET A 624 30.30 -29.70 -3.50
CA MET A 624 29.05 -29.68 -2.74
C MET A 624 29.07 -30.81 -1.72
N VAL A 625 29.05 -30.44 -0.43
CA VAL A 625 29.00 -31.39 0.68
C VAL A 625 27.65 -31.24 1.38
N GLY A 626 26.86 -32.30 1.46
CA GLY A 626 25.66 -32.37 2.29
C GLY A 626 25.90 -33.18 3.56
N ALA A 627 25.31 -32.78 4.68
CA ALA A 627 25.24 -33.63 5.88
C ALA A 627 24.46 -34.92 5.60
N ASP A 628 23.42 -34.78 4.79
CA ASP A 628 22.47 -35.77 4.29
C ASP A 628 22.06 -35.43 2.84
N GLU A 629 21.12 -36.20 2.30
CA GLU A 629 20.66 -36.08 0.91
C GLU A 629 19.96 -34.74 0.64
N GLU A 630 19.17 -34.24 1.59
CA GLU A 630 18.54 -32.93 1.57
C GLU A 630 19.58 -31.80 1.56
N GLY A 631 20.61 -31.88 2.41
CA GLY A 631 21.69 -30.90 2.45
C GLY A 631 22.41 -30.81 1.11
N LEU A 632 22.74 -31.96 0.51
CA LEU A 632 23.38 -32.00 -0.81
C LEU A 632 22.48 -31.38 -1.90
N PHE A 633 21.19 -31.66 -1.86
CA PHE A 633 20.21 -31.04 -2.74
C PHE A 633 20.15 -29.51 -2.56
N TYR A 634 20.14 -29.02 -1.31
CA TYR A 634 20.14 -27.59 -1.01
C TYR A 634 21.43 -26.86 -1.42
N ALA A 635 22.59 -27.54 -1.41
CA ALA A 635 23.81 -27.02 -2.02
C ALA A 635 23.61 -26.75 -3.52
N GLY A 636 23.00 -27.71 -4.23
CA GLY A 636 22.64 -27.56 -5.64
C GLY A 636 21.67 -26.41 -5.90
N ILE A 637 20.63 -26.25 -5.07
CA ILE A 637 19.71 -25.11 -5.16
C ILE A 637 20.45 -23.77 -5.02
N THR A 638 21.38 -23.68 -4.06
CA THR A 638 22.20 -22.47 -3.85
C THR A 638 23.08 -22.16 -5.05
N PHE A 639 23.66 -23.19 -5.68
CA PHE A 639 24.40 -23.05 -6.93
C PHE A 639 23.52 -22.47 -8.06
N PHE A 640 22.28 -22.92 -8.21
CA PHE A 640 21.38 -22.35 -9.22
C PHE A 640 20.91 -20.92 -8.90
N GLN A 641 20.78 -20.55 -7.62
CA GLN A 641 20.55 -19.16 -7.22
C GLN A 641 21.73 -18.27 -7.66
N LEU A 642 22.96 -18.76 -7.58
CA LEU A 642 24.15 -18.06 -8.09
C LEU A 642 24.19 -17.96 -9.62
N ILE A 643 23.68 -18.92 -10.37
CA ILE A 643 23.56 -18.75 -11.82
C ILE A 643 22.54 -17.63 -12.13
N ASN A 644 21.42 -17.62 -11.42
CA ASN A 644 20.30 -16.73 -11.70
C ASN A 644 20.51 -15.27 -11.25
N HIS A 645 21.39 -14.99 -10.25
CA HIS A 645 21.52 -13.64 -9.65
C HIS A 645 21.85 -12.51 -10.65
N LYS A 646 22.49 -12.84 -11.78
CA LYS A 646 22.82 -11.85 -12.82
C LYS A 646 21.60 -11.38 -13.61
N MET A 647 20.48 -12.08 -13.54
CA MET A 647 19.24 -11.77 -14.26
C MET A 647 19.45 -11.64 -15.78
N ASP A 648 20.43 -12.37 -16.31
CA ASP A 648 20.82 -12.35 -17.72
C ASP A 648 21.53 -13.65 -18.13
N TYR A 649 21.49 -13.96 -19.43
CA TYR A 649 22.18 -15.12 -20.02
C TYR A 649 23.55 -14.68 -20.54
N GLN A 650 24.61 -15.31 -20.02
CA GLN A 650 25.99 -15.04 -20.42
C GLN A 650 26.64 -16.28 -21.01
N GLU A 651 27.56 -16.07 -21.95
CA GLU A 651 28.34 -17.14 -22.56
C GLU A 651 29.11 -17.92 -21.48
N ASN A 652 29.12 -19.25 -21.59
CA ASN A 652 29.72 -20.16 -20.61
C ASN A 652 29.18 -20.05 -19.16
N CYS A 653 28.06 -19.35 -18.91
CA CYS A 653 27.37 -19.29 -17.61
C CYS A 653 28.31 -19.07 -16.40
N PRO A 654 28.97 -17.90 -16.29
CA PRO A 654 29.92 -17.63 -15.22
C PRO A 654 29.23 -17.57 -13.85
N VAL A 655 29.81 -18.30 -12.89
CA VAL A 655 29.36 -18.38 -11.49
C VAL A 655 30.46 -17.81 -10.59
N PRO A 656 30.18 -16.88 -9.67
CA PRO A 656 31.22 -16.33 -8.79
C PRO A 656 31.79 -17.40 -7.85
N SER A 657 33.10 -17.37 -7.65
CA SER A 657 33.79 -18.21 -6.66
C SER A 657 33.44 -17.77 -5.24
N LEU A 658 33.21 -18.73 -4.36
CA LEU A 658 32.81 -18.50 -2.96
C LEU A 658 32.93 -19.77 -2.11
N GLU A 659 32.77 -19.58 -0.80
CA GLU A 659 32.52 -20.65 0.16
C GLU A 659 31.27 -20.32 0.97
N ILE A 660 30.36 -21.28 1.11
CA ILE A 660 29.16 -21.20 1.97
C ILE A 660 29.15 -22.41 2.91
N ILE A 661 28.82 -22.16 4.18
CA ILE A 661 28.45 -23.20 5.15
C ILE A 661 27.12 -22.77 5.77
N ASP A 662 26.08 -23.59 5.60
CA ASP A 662 24.71 -23.18 5.87
C ASP A 662 23.81 -24.36 6.27
N TRP A 663 22.73 -24.07 7.01
CA TRP A 663 21.78 -25.05 7.53
C TRP A 663 20.47 -24.35 7.94
N PRO A 664 19.32 -25.04 7.93
CA PRO A 664 18.07 -24.46 8.42
C PRO A 664 17.98 -24.46 9.95
N ASP A 665 17.28 -23.47 10.53
CA ASP A 665 16.91 -23.49 11.95
C ASP A 665 15.70 -24.38 12.22
N LEU A 666 14.76 -24.49 11.27
CA LEU A 666 13.62 -25.41 11.34
C LEU A 666 13.75 -26.55 10.32
N LYS A 667 13.53 -27.78 10.78
CA LYS A 667 13.52 -28.99 9.93
C LYS A 667 12.39 -28.98 8.89
N TYR A 668 11.20 -28.48 9.26
CA TYR A 668 10.03 -28.46 8.39
C TYR A 668 9.68 -27.04 7.97
N ARG A 669 9.74 -26.75 6.68
CA ARG A 669 9.55 -25.42 6.10
C ARG A 669 8.70 -25.54 4.85
N GLY A 670 7.60 -24.83 4.73
CA GLY A 670 6.68 -25.14 3.63
C GLY A 670 5.80 -24.02 3.19
N ALA A 671 4.87 -24.39 2.32
CA ALA A 671 3.80 -23.53 1.89
C ALA A 671 2.46 -24.26 2.06
N GLN A 672 1.44 -23.50 2.43
CA GLN A 672 0.07 -23.93 2.25
C GLN A 672 -0.43 -23.41 0.91
N ASN A 673 -0.96 -24.29 0.07
CA ASN A 673 -1.49 -23.91 -1.23
C ASN A 673 -3.02 -24.05 -1.22
N ARG A 674 -3.70 -22.90 -1.22
CA ARG A 674 -5.17 -22.79 -1.37
C ARG A 674 -5.59 -22.34 -2.78
N PHE A 675 -4.68 -22.39 -3.77
CA PHE A 675 -4.84 -21.92 -5.17
C PHE A 675 -6.07 -22.50 -5.89
N PHE A 676 -6.70 -23.54 -5.34
CA PHE A 676 -7.69 -24.40 -5.98
C PHE A 676 -9.06 -24.47 -5.26
N ALA A 677 -9.25 -23.76 -4.15
CA ALA A 677 -10.50 -23.79 -3.39
C ALA A 677 -11.59 -22.93 -4.08
N LYS A 678 -12.56 -23.58 -4.73
CA LYS A 678 -13.74 -22.95 -5.35
C LYS A 678 -14.83 -22.76 -4.30
N TYR A 679 -15.25 -21.52 -4.05
CA TYR A 679 -16.27 -21.17 -3.05
C TYR A 679 -17.65 -20.83 -3.66
N GLY A 680 -17.82 -20.97 -4.98
CA GLY A 680 -19.07 -20.61 -5.70
C GLY A 680 -19.42 -21.61 -6.81
N PRO A 681 -20.58 -21.47 -7.48
CA PRO A 681 -21.03 -22.45 -8.48
C PRO A 681 -20.33 -22.32 -9.84
N GLU A 682 -19.80 -21.14 -10.19
CA GLU A 682 -19.25 -20.81 -11.52
C GLU A 682 -18.09 -21.71 -11.97
N PRO A 683 -18.05 -22.18 -13.24
CA PRO A 683 -16.95 -23.01 -13.75
C PRO A 683 -15.65 -22.20 -13.81
N TYR A 684 -14.53 -22.87 -13.52
CA TYR A 684 -13.20 -22.31 -13.76
C TYR A 684 -13.04 -22.00 -15.24
N GLN A 685 -12.38 -20.88 -15.53
CA GLN A 685 -12.18 -20.39 -16.89
C GLN A 685 -10.77 -20.68 -17.42
N ASP A 686 -9.80 -20.92 -16.53
CA ASP A 686 -8.45 -21.35 -16.90
C ASP A 686 -8.34 -22.90 -16.86
N PRO A 687 -7.63 -23.52 -17.83
CA PRO A 687 -7.35 -24.95 -17.78
C PRO A 687 -6.36 -25.29 -16.66
N TYR A 688 -6.66 -26.32 -15.87
CA TYR A 688 -5.72 -26.90 -14.91
C TYR A 688 -5.01 -28.10 -15.54
N LYS A 689 -3.69 -27.98 -15.69
CA LYS A 689 -2.84 -29.10 -16.11
C LYS A 689 -1.89 -29.51 -14.98
N PRO A 690 -1.53 -30.81 -14.83
CA PRO A 690 -0.52 -31.30 -13.89
C PRO A 690 0.79 -30.50 -13.88
N GLU A 691 1.23 -30.02 -15.04
CA GLU A 691 2.48 -29.29 -15.20
C GLU A 691 2.51 -27.98 -14.40
N ILE A 692 1.35 -27.32 -14.25
CA ILE A 692 1.24 -26.07 -13.48
C ILE A 692 1.62 -26.29 -12.01
N LEU A 693 1.27 -27.44 -11.42
CA LEU A 693 1.64 -27.78 -10.04
C LEU A 693 3.15 -27.95 -9.91
N THR A 694 3.77 -28.65 -10.87
CA THR A 694 5.21 -28.89 -10.92
C THR A 694 5.97 -27.57 -11.09
N GLU A 695 5.58 -26.74 -12.05
CA GLU A 695 6.21 -25.43 -12.31
C GLU A 695 6.08 -24.49 -11.12
N TRP A 696 4.88 -24.43 -10.53
CA TRP A 696 4.65 -23.62 -9.34
C TRP A 696 5.49 -24.11 -8.17
N THR A 697 5.56 -25.42 -7.93
CA THR A 697 6.34 -26.02 -6.82
C THR A 697 7.85 -25.81 -7.02
N GLU A 698 8.35 -25.99 -8.25
CA GLU A 698 9.74 -25.71 -8.60
C GLU A 698 10.11 -24.26 -8.27
N LYS A 699 9.30 -23.32 -8.76
CA LYS A 699 9.57 -21.89 -8.65
C LYS A 699 9.45 -21.36 -7.24
N ASN A 700 8.42 -21.76 -6.52
CA ASN A 700 8.00 -21.13 -5.27
C ASN A 700 8.48 -21.88 -4.02
N LEU A 701 8.72 -23.19 -4.10
CA LEU A 701 9.16 -24.00 -2.96
C LEU A 701 10.60 -24.47 -3.11
N ILE A 702 10.87 -25.23 -4.18
CA ILE A 702 12.15 -25.93 -4.34
C ILE A 702 13.31 -24.94 -4.45
N ARG A 703 13.18 -23.92 -5.30
CA ARG A 703 14.19 -22.85 -5.44
C ARG A 703 14.42 -22.03 -4.18
N HIS A 704 13.59 -22.19 -3.14
CA HIS A 704 13.66 -21.50 -1.86
C HIS A 704 13.81 -22.45 -0.67
N LYS A 705 14.24 -23.69 -0.91
CA LYS A 705 14.56 -24.70 0.12
C LYS A 705 13.41 -25.00 1.10
N LEU A 706 12.17 -24.78 0.67
CA LEU A 706 10.98 -25.28 1.35
C LEU A 706 10.84 -26.78 1.04
N ASN A 707 10.36 -27.57 1.98
CA ASN A 707 10.32 -29.03 1.96
C ASN A 707 8.98 -29.66 2.32
N PHE A 708 7.91 -28.89 2.51
CA PHE A 708 6.56 -29.44 2.53
C PHE A 708 5.53 -28.55 1.81
N LEU A 709 4.46 -29.18 1.33
CA LEU A 709 3.33 -28.56 0.66
C LEU A 709 2.02 -29.08 1.27
N ASN A 710 1.28 -28.21 1.94
CA ASN A 710 -0.09 -28.54 2.33
C ASN A 710 -0.99 -28.38 1.12
N LEU A 711 -1.60 -29.49 0.68
CA LEU A 711 -2.32 -29.54 -0.58
C LEU A 711 -3.80 -29.85 -0.33
N GLY A 712 -4.63 -28.81 -0.42
CA GLY A 712 -6.09 -28.90 -0.34
C GLY A 712 -6.72 -28.61 -1.70
N MET A 713 -6.90 -29.64 -2.53
CA MET A 713 -7.48 -29.50 -3.87
C MET A 713 -8.97 -29.78 -3.92
N PHE A 714 -9.52 -30.41 -2.87
CA PHE A 714 -10.96 -30.61 -2.68
C PHE A 714 -11.65 -31.15 -3.95
N ARG A 715 -12.55 -30.38 -4.57
CA ARG A 715 -13.31 -30.76 -5.77
C ARG A 715 -12.53 -30.68 -7.08
N LEU A 716 -11.25 -30.34 -7.04
CA LEU A 716 -10.35 -30.45 -8.19
C LEU A 716 -9.71 -31.83 -8.32
N VAL A 717 -10.07 -32.80 -7.47
CA VAL A 717 -9.61 -34.18 -7.62
C VAL A 717 -10.81 -35.08 -7.92
N LYS A 718 -10.64 -36.01 -8.85
CA LYS A 718 -11.61 -37.09 -9.08
C LYS A 718 -11.40 -38.20 -8.07
N TYR A 719 -12.37 -38.39 -7.16
CA TYR A 719 -12.34 -39.43 -6.15
C TYR A 719 -12.86 -40.75 -6.71
N ARG A 720 -12.08 -41.83 -6.57
CA ARG A 720 -12.47 -43.19 -6.99
C ARG A 720 -13.47 -43.79 -6.02
N ARG A 721 -13.31 -43.51 -4.72
CA ARG A 721 -14.18 -44.05 -3.65
C ARG A 721 -15.45 -43.25 -3.44
N MET A 722 -15.53 -42.03 -3.96
CA MET A 722 -16.70 -41.16 -3.91
C MET A 722 -17.07 -40.64 -5.31
N PRO A 723 -17.52 -41.50 -6.25
CA PRO A 723 -17.84 -41.08 -7.61
C PRO A 723 -18.88 -39.96 -7.70
N ASP A 724 -19.81 -39.89 -6.75
CA ASP A 724 -20.88 -38.88 -6.70
C ASP A 724 -20.34 -37.45 -6.51
N LEU A 725 -19.12 -37.27 -6.00
CA LEU A 725 -18.46 -35.96 -5.87
C LEU A 725 -17.81 -35.49 -7.18
N ASN A 726 -17.69 -36.37 -8.18
CA ASN A 726 -17.03 -36.09 -9.45
C ASN A 726 -17.99 -35.38 -10.42
N CYS A 727 -18.17 -34.07 -10.26
CA CYS A 727 -19.02 -33.29 -11.18
C CYS A 727 -18.48 -33.19 -12.62
N VAL A 728 -19.41 -33.04 -13.57
CA VAL A 728 -19.16 -32.99 -15.03
C VAL A 728 -18.50 -31.67 -15.48
N ASP A 729 -18.76 -30.55 -14.79
CA ASP A 729 -18.35 -29.20 -15.23
C ASP A 729 -16.97 -28.74 -14.75
N THR A 730 -16.17 -29.63 -14.17
CA THR A 730 -14.81 -29.32 -13.69
C THR A 730 -13.90 -30.39 -14.28
N PRO A 731 -12.92 -30.10 -15.14
CA PRO A 731 -11.92 -31.09 -15.50
C PRO A 731 -10.90 -31.15 -14.36
N PRO A 732 -10.99 -32.12 -13.43
CA PRO A 732 -10.18 -32.19 -12.23
C PRO A 732 -8.94 -33.05 -12.50
N PHE A 733 -7.93 -32.91 -11.64
CA PHE A 733 -6.80 -33.83 -11.57
C PHE A 733 -7.31 -35.23 -11.21
N THR A 734 -6.83 -36.24 -11.91
CA THR A 734 -7.06 -37.63 -11.52
C THR A 734 -6.14 -38.00 -10.36
N LEU A 735 -6.47 -39.05 -9.60
CA LEU A 735 -5.55 -39.57 -8.59
C LEU A 735 -4.20 -40.02 -9.19
N ASP A 736 -4.17 -40.39 -10.47
CA ASP A 736 -2.92 -40.74 -11.16
C ASP A 736 -2.05 -39.50 -11.43
N ASP A 737 -2.67 -38.35 -11.77
CA ASP A 737 -1.97 -37.06 -11.85
C ASP A 737 -1.37 -36.68 -10.50
N ILE A 738 -2.12 -36.87 -9.41
CA ILE A 738 -1.63 -36.62 -8.05
C ILE A 738 -0.47 -37.57 -7.69
N GLN A 739 -0.51 -38.83 -8.12
CA GLN A 739 0.60 -39.76 -7.93
C GLN A 739 1.86 -39.35 -8.71
N VAL A 740 1.70 -38.88 -9.97
CA VAL A 740 2.81 -38.34 -10.77
C VAL A 740 3.44 -37.14 -10.06
N PHE A 741 2.61 -36.19 -9.62
CA PHE A 741 3.06 -35.02 -8.89
C PHE A 741 3.72 -35.39 -7.55
N SER A 742 3.17 -36.36 -6.80
CA SER A 742 3.74 -36.87 -5.56
C SER A 742 5.14 -37.47 -5.76
N ARG A 743 5.38 -38.19 -6.87
CA ARG A 743 6.72 -38.67 -7.22
C ARG A 743 7.69 -37.52 -7.48
N PHE A 744 7.28 -36.52 -8.25
CA PHE A 744 8.08 -35.31 -8.46
C PHE A 744 8.42 -34.60 -7.14
N CYS A 745 7.44 -34.45 -6.25
CA CYS A 745 7.65 -33.85 -4.93
C CYS A 745 8.65 -34.65 -4.09
N ARG A 746 8.48 -35.97 -3.94
CA ARG A 746 9.42 -36.84 -3.19
C ARG A 746 10.84 -36.78 -3.76
N ASP A 747 10.96 -36.82 -5.09
CA ASP A 747 12.25 -36.71 -5.77
C ASP A 747 12.99 -35.40 -5.45
N ASN A 748 12.26 -34.34 -5.10
CA ASN A 748 12.78 -33.03 -4.75
C ASN A 748 12.66 -32.69 -3.25
N PHE A 749 12.51 -33.70 -2.40
CA PHE A 749 12.39 -33.54 -0.94
C PHE A 749 11.24 -32.61 -0.52
N ILE A 750 10.14 -32.61 -1.28
CA ILE A 750 8.88 -31.96 -0.91
C ILE A 750 7.92 -33.02 -0.38
N GLN A 751 7.57 -32.89 0.89
CA GLN A 751 6.54 -33.69 1.53
C GLN A 751 5.16 -33.10 1.26
N ILE A 752 4.29 -33.84 0.58
CA ILE A 752 2.88 -33.44 0.45
C ILE A 752 2.15 -33.82 1.72
N ILE A 753 1.48 -32.84 2.33
CA ILE A 753 0.57 -33.01 3.46
C ILE A 753 -0.85 -32.84 2.91
N PRO A 754 -1.63 -33.92 2.71
CA PRO A 754 -3.01 -33.80 2.29
C PRO A 754 -3.81 -32.99 3.31
N LEU A 755 -4.65 -32.10 2.80
CA LEU A 755 -5.49 -31.22 3.59
C LEU A 755 -6.95 -31.44 3.18
N LEU A 756 -7.79 -31.82 4.14
CA LEU A 756 -9.25 -31.86 3.97
C LEU A 756 -9.93 -30.93 4.97
N GLN A 757 -10.89 -30.15 4.48
CA GLN A 757 -11.78 -29.39 5.35
C GLN A 757 -12.79 -30.34 5.98
N THR A 758 -12.81 -30.40 7.31
CA THR A 758 -13.75 -31.22 8.08
C THR A 758 -14.42 -30.40 9.16
N VAL A 759 -15.64 -30.80 9.52
CA VAL A 759 -16.58 -30.09 10.41
C VAL A 759 -17.01 -28.72 9.87
N GLY A 760 -16.10 -27.74 9.80
CA GLY A 760 -16.30 -26.44 9.15
C GLY A 760 -15.83 -26.43 7.70
N HIS A 761 -16.18 -25.38 6.95
CA HIS A 761 -15.76 -25.17 5.56
C HIS A 761 -16.10 -26.31 4.57
N MET A 762 -17.02 -27.21 4.93
CA MET A 762 -17.32 -28.39 4.12
C MET A 762 -18.21 -28.06 2.91
N ASP A 763 -18.78 -26.84 2.85
CA ASP A 763 -19.47 -26.28 1.68
C ASP A 763 -18.53 -26.08 0.48
N GLN A 764 -17.22 -25.97 0.72
CA GLN A 764 -16.20 -25.92 -0.34
C GLN A 764 -16.14 -27.21 -1.15
N TRP A 765 -16.64 -28.33 -0.58
CA TRP A 765 -16.61 -29.61 -1.25
C TRP A 765 -17.85 -30.47 -1.00
N LEU A 766 -17.89 -31.17 0.13
CA LEU A 766 -18.86 -32.24 0.40
C LEU A 766 -20.30 -31.73 0.48
N LEU A 767 -20.55 -30.68 1.26
CA LEU A 767 -21.91 -30.19 1.53
C LEU A 767 -22.56 -29.51 0.32
N ARG A 768 -21.78 -29.22 -0.73
CA ARG A 768 -22.33 -28.69 -1.99
C ARG A 768 -23.07 -29.78 -2.78
N ASP A 769 -22.56 -31.01 -2.78
CA ASP A 769 -23.20 -32.14 -3.46
C ASP A 769 -24.11 -32.95 -2.52
N HIS A 770 -23.81 -32.92 -1.22
CA HIS A 770 -24.61 -33.54 -0.16
C HIS A 770 -25.10 -32.49 0.86
N PRO A 771 -25.99 -31.56 0.45
CA PRO A 771 -26.52 -30.54 1.35
C PRO A 771 -27.37 -31.13 2.50
N ASP A 772 -27.83 -32.37 2.36
CA ASP A 772 -28.51 -33.16 3.39
C ASP A 772 -27.61 -33.46 4.60
N LEU A 773 -26.30 -33.50 4.41
CA LEU A 773 -25.33 -33.74 5.48
C LEU A 773 -24.90 -32.45 6.22
N ARG A 774 -25.50 -31.30 5.90
CA ARG A 774 -25.23 -30.02 6.57
C ARG A 774 -26.01 -29.93 7.88
N GLU A 775 -25.40 -29.34 8.90
CA GLU A 775 -26.10 -29.03 10.14
C GLU A 775 -27.14 -27.92 9.90
N LYS A 776 -28.38 -28.17 10.31
CA LYS A 776 -29.48 -27.22 10.15
C LYS A 776 -29.16 -25.89 10.82
N GLY A 777 -29.41 -24.79 10.11
CA GLY A 777 -29.15 -23.43 10.59
C GLY A 777 -27.72 -22.90 10.35
N TRP A 778 -26.81 -23.74 9.82
CA TRP A 778 -25.42 -23.36 9.58
C TRP A 778 -25.03 -23.60 8.13
N LYS A 779 -24.40 -22.62 7.47
CA LYS A 779 -24.14 -22.68 6.02
C LYS A 779 -23.05 -23.69 5.64
N ALA A 780 -21.98 -23.75 6.44
CA ALA A 780 -20.74 -24.44 6.10
C ALA A 780 -20.37 -25.58 7.06
N THR A 781 -21.25 -25.89 8.04
CA THR A 781 -20.97 -26.85 9.10
C THR A 781 -21.67 -28.18 8.83
N ALA A 782 -20.92 -29.27 8.96
CA ALA A 782 -21.44 -30.62 8.80
C ALA A 782 -22.24 -31.09 10.01
N ASN A 783 -23.28 -31.88 9.75
CA ASN A 783 -24.02 -32.60 10.78
C ASN A 783 -23.20 -33.81 11.25
N LEU A 784 -22.45 -33.65 12.34
CA LEU A 784 -21.60 -34.71 12.90
C LEU A 784 -22.38 -35.86 13.56
N ALA A 785 -23.69 -35.70 13.79
CA ALA A 785 -24.53 -36.78 14.29
C ALA A 785 -24.91 -37.79 13.20
N ASP A 786 -24.78 -37.43 11.91
CA ASP A 786 -25.01 -38.35 10.80
C ASP A 786 -23.75 -39.22 10.56
N PRO A 787 -23.82 -40.55 10.69
CA PRO A 787 -22.67 -41.43 10.51
C PRO A 787 -22.06 -41.38 9.10
N LYS A 788 -22.86 -41.03 8.07
CA LYS A 788 -22.36 -40.90 6.68
C LYS A 788 -21.28 -39.83 6.56
N MET A 789 -21.35 -38.79 7.40
CA MET A 789 -20.37 -37.70 7.40
C MET A 789 -18.94 -38.23 7.59
N LEU A 790 -18.74 -39.05 8.63
CA LEU A 790 -17.44 -39.63 8.93
C LEU A 790 -17.00 -40.64 7.86
N GLU A 791 -17.93 -41.45 7.36
CA GLU A 791 -17.66 -42.42 6.30
C GLU A 791 -17.14 -41.75 5.03
N TYR A 792 -17.84 -40.71 4.55
CA TYR A 792 -17.48 -40.00 3.31
C TYR A 792 -16.14 -39.28 3.44
N VAL A 793 -15.85 -38.70 4.61
CA VAL A 793 -14.55 -38.10 4.90
C VAL A 793 -13.44 -39.16 4.86
N LYS A 794 -13.64 -40.34 5.49
CA LYS A 794 -12.64 -41.43 5.48
C LYS A 794 -12.39 -41.99 4.08
N LEU A 795 -13.44 -42.19 3.28
CA LEU A 795 -13.32 -42.67 1.90
C LEU A 795 -12.50 -41.68 1.03
N THR A 796 -12.80 -40.39 1.16
CA THR A 796 -12.07 -39.31 0.46
C THR A 796 -10.62 -39.21 0.94
N ALA A 797 -10.40 -39.31 2.26
CA ALA A 797 -9.05 -39.32 2.84
C ALA A 797 -8.23 -40.52 2.34
N GLN A 798 -8.84 -41.70 2.20
CA GLN A 798 -8.15 -42.90 1.71
C GLN A 798 -7.66 -42.74 0.26
N ASP A 799 -8.43 -42.09 -0.61
CA ASP A 799 -8.00 -41.78 -1.98
C ASP A 799 -6.72 -40.92 -1.99
N TRP A 800 -6.64 -39.92 -1.10
CA TRP A 800 -5.44 -39.11 -0.92
C TRP A 800 -4.28 -39.90 -0.32
N ILE A 801 -4.54 -40.73 0.70
CA ILE A 801 -3.52 -41.57 1.34
C ILE A 801 -2.89 -42.52 0.32
N ASP A 802 -3.69 -43.16 -0.52
CA ASP A 802 -3.19 -44.09 -1.54
C ASP A 802 -2.38 -43.37 -2.64
N ALA A 803 -2.83 -42.18 -3.05
CA ALA A 803 -2.17 -41.41 -4.09
C ALA A 803 -0.84 -40.78 -3.62
N VAL A 804 -0.81 -40.28 -2.38
CA VAL A 804 0.32 -39.49 -1.86
C VAL A 804 1.28 -40.33 -1.02
N LYS A 805 0.77 -41.30 -0.26
CA LYS A 805 1.47 -42.02 0.82
C LYS A 805 2.09 -41.05 1.85
N PRO A 806 1.28 -40.23 2.53
CA PRO A 806 1.75 -39.16 3.41
C PRO A 806 2.18 -39.68 4.79
N GLU A 807 3.07 -38.96 5.47
CA GLU A 807 3.37 -39.19 6.89
C GLU A 807 2.52 -38.31 7.82
N TYR A 808 2.00 -37.19 7.29
CA TYR A 808 1.15 -36.23 8.00
C TYR A 808 -0.15 -35.98 7.22
N PHE A 809 -1.25 -35.80 7.94
CA PHE A 809 -2.54 -35.47 7.34
C PHE A 809 -3.23 -34.37 8.13
N LEU A 810 -3.64 -33.28 7.46
CA LEU A 810 -4.31 -32.15 8.07
C LEU A 810 -5.83 -32.26 7.88
N ILE A 811 -6.57 -32.44 8.98
CA ILE A 811 -8.04 -32.51 8.97
C ILE A 811 -8.72 -31.14 9.14
N CYS A 812 -7.92 -30.07 9.25
CA CYS A 812 -8.34 -28.69 9.51
C CYS A 812 -9.12 -28.51 10.81
N ASN A 813 -10.41 -28.86 10.86
CA ASN A 813 -11.29 -28.71 12.02
C ASN A 813 -11.43 -27.24 12.48
N ASP A 814 -11.44 -26.27 11.56
CA ASP A 814 -11.55 -24.84 11.85
C ASP A 814 -12.91 -24.23 11.51
N GLU A 815 -13.27 -23.15 12.21
CA GLU A 815 -14.41 -22.25 11.90
C GLU A 815 -15.78 -22.95 11.73
N ALA A 816 -16.01 -24.03 12.47
CA ALA A 816 -17.35 -24.60 12.63
C ALA A 816 -18.29 -23.60 13.31
N TRP A 817 -19.57 -23.62 12.91
CA TRP A 817 -20.62 -22.73 13.41
C TRP A 817 -20.30 -21.24 13.24
N HIS A 818 -19.63 -20.87 12.14
CA HIS A 818 -19.25 -19.49 11.84
C HIS A 818 -20.36 -18.70 11.13
N TYR A 819 -20.99 -19.29 10.11
CA TYR A 819 -21.95 -18.61 9.25
C TYR A 819 -23.35 -19.22 9.38
N ARG A 820 -24.33 -18.41 9.82
CA ARG A 820 -25.75 -18.81 9.86
C ARG A 820 -26.30 -19.00 8.45
N GLN A 821 -27.19 -19.97 8.30
CA GLN A 821 -27.98 -20.15 7.08
C GLN A 821 -29.24 -19.26 7.18
N GLU A 822 -29.44 -18.40 6.19
CA GLU A 822 -30.61 -17.51 6.15
C GLU A 822 -31.91 -18.33 6.08
N GLY A 823 -32.93 -17.90 6.84
CA GLY A 823 -34.24 -18.56 6.88
C GLY A 823 -34.31 -19.84 7.72
N GLU A 824 -33.21 -20.30 8.32
CA GLU A 824 -33.19 -21.49 9.17
C GLU A 824 -32.97 -21.16 10.65
N THR A 825 -33.74 -21.81 11.53
CA THR A 825 -33.49 -21.77 12.98
C THR A 825 -32.52 -22.89 13.37
N PRO A 826 -31.37 -22.57 13.98
CA PRO A 826 -30.35 -23.56 14.33
C PRO A 826 -30.71 -24.37 15.58
N GLU A 827 -30.29 -25.62 15.63
CA GLU A 827 -30.49 -26.50 16.78
C GLU A 827 -29.39 -26.24 17.82
N ASP A 828 -29.51 -25.14 18.58
CA ASP A 828 -28.35 -24.53 19.24
C ASP A 828 -27.75 -25.31 20.43
N LYS A 829 -28.41 -26.36 20.97
CA LYS A 829 -27.93 -27.12 22.17
C LYS A 829 -27.56 -28.58 21.95
N LEU A 830 -28.29 -29.31 21.09
CA LEU A 830 -28.06 -30.74 20.84
C LEU A 830 -28.26 -31.00 19.35
N ALA A 831 -27.29 -31.65 18.70
CA ALA A 831 -27.46 -32.18 17.36
C ALA A 831 -27.63 -33.71 17.47
N GLY A 832 -28.72 -34.25 16.93
CA GLY A 832 -29.02 -35.68 17.04
C GLY A 832 -29.06 -36.22 18.49
N GLY A 833 -29.41 -35.35 19.46
CA GLY A 833 -29.49 -35.70 20.88
C GLY A 833 -28.17 -35.66 21.67
N LYS A 834 -27.05 -35.23 21.06
CA LYS A 834 -25.74 -35.08 21.73
C LYS A 834 -25.24 -33.63 21.75
N PRO A 835 -24.46 -33.23 22.77
CA PRO A 835 -23.77 -31.94 22.78
C PRO A 835 -22.79 -31.79 21.60
N HIS A 836 -22.70 -30.59 21.03
CA HIS A 836 -21.79 -30.29 19.90
C HIS A 836 -20.32 -30.52 20.23
N ASN A 837 -19.88 -30.23 21.46
CA ASN A 837 -18.51 -30.49 21.90
C ASN A 837 -18.18 -31.98 21.94
N GLU A 838 -19.09 -32.82 22.41
CA GLU A 838 -18.91 -34.27 22.38
C GLU A 838 -18.84 -34.80 20.94
N LEU A 839 -19.74 -34.34 20.05
CA LEU A 839 -19.72 -34.74 18.64
C LEU A 839 -18.41 -34.34 17.94
N PHE A 840 -17.91 -33.13 18.20
CA PHE A 840 -16.65 -32.64 17.65
C PHE A 840 -15.45 -33.48 18.10
N ILE A 841 -15.36 -33.77 19.40
CA ILE A 841 -14.28 -34.57 19.97
C ILE A 841 -14.35 -36.02 19.49
N ASP A 842 -15.54 -36.63 19.46
CA ASP A 842 -15.76 -37.99 18.95
C ASP A 842 -15.36 -38.11 17.47
N PHE A 843 -15.77 -37.17 16.62
CA PHE A 843 -15.35 -37.12 15.22
C PHE A 843 -13.82 -37.02 15.10
N THR A 844 -13.21 -36.13 15.89
CA THR A 844 -11.75 -35.91 15.89
C THR A 844 -10.99 -37.16 16.34
N LEU A 845 -11.45 -37.86 17.37
CA LEU A 845 -10.86 -39.11 17.86
C LEU A 845 -10.97 -40.23 16.81
N LYS A 846 -12.13 -40.38 16.17
CA LYS A 846 -12.32 -41.40 15.12
C LYS A 846 -11.50 -41.14 13.86
N MET A 847 -11.21 -39.88 13.56
CA MET A 847 -10.27 -39.51 12.50
C MET A 847 -8.82 -39.77 12.93
N TYR A 848 -8.47 -39.45 14.18
CA TYR A 848 -7.16 -39.79 14.74
C TYR A 848 -6.88 -41.29 14.66
N GLU A 849 -7.81 -42.13 15.12
CA GLU A 849 -7.67 -43.60 15.07
C GLU A 849 -7.50 -44.12 13.64
N PHE A 850 -8.29 -43.60 12.69
CA PHE A 850 -8.20 -43.98 11.28
C PHE A 850 -6.82 -43.68 10.67
N LEU A 851 -6.24 -42.52 10.99
CA LEU A 851 -4.91 -42.13 10.52
C LEU A 851 -3.81 -42.87 11.27
N LYS A 852 -3.93 -43.00 12.58
CA LYS A 852 -2.95 -43.66 13.45
C LYS A 852 -2.77 -45.13 13.10
N ASN A 853 -3.86 -45.85 12.78
CA ASN A 853 -3.81 -47.25 12.34
C ASN A 853 -3.05 -47.45 11.02
N GLN A 854 -2.81 -46.38 10.27
CA GLN A 854 -2.03 -46.35 9.03
C GLN A 854 -0.64 -45.72 9.23
N ASN A 855 -0.23 -45.46 10.48
CA ASN A 855 1.01 -44.77 10.86
C ASN A 855 1.12 -43.32 10.33
N ILE A 856 -0.01 -42.63 10.20
CA ILE A 856 -0.07 -41.23 9.74
C ILE A 856 -0.31 -40.32 10.94
N ALA A 857 0.53 -39.30 11.12
CA ALA A 857 0.38 -38.32 12.18
C ALA A 857 -0.70 -37.28 11.82
N MET A 858 -1.68 -37.12 12.71
CA MET A 858 -2.78 -36.18 12.52
C MET A 858 -2.38 -34.76 12.91
N MET A 859 -2.78 -33.79 12.07
CA MET A 859 -2.65 -32.35 12.30
C MET A 859 -4.05 -31.71 12.35
N THR A 860 -4.24 -30.71 13.20
CA THR A 860 -5.51 -29.97 13.31
C THR A 860 -5.26 -28.52 13.74
N TYR A 861 -6.06 -27.57 13.24
CA TYR A 861 -5.93 -26.18 13.65
C TYR A 861 -6.29 -25.99 15.13
N SER A 862 -5.62 -25.03 15.77
CA SER A 862 -5.83 -24.73 17.20
C SER A 862 -7.16 -24.03 17.50
N THR A 863 -7.82 -23.42 16.51
CA THR A 863 -8.90 -22.44 16.73
C THR A 863 -10.15 -23.00 17.39
N MET A 864 -10.60 -24.18 16.97
CA MET A 864 -11.75 -24.84 17.60
C MET A 864 -11.40 -25.53 18.92
N LEU A 865 -10.11 -25.67 19.24
CA LEU A 865 -9.67 -26.31 20.48
C LEU A 865 -9.36 -25.29 21.59
N SER A 866 -9.10 -24.02 21.26
CA SER A 866 -8.72 -22.98 22.22
C SER A 866 -9.91 -22.21 22.80
N PRO A 867 -9.92 -21.87 24.11
CA PRO A 867 -10.91 -20.96 24.70
C PRO A 867 -10.68 -19.50 24.31
N TYR A 868 -9.51 -19.18 23.77
CA TYR A 868 -9.13 -17.83 23.34
C TYR A 868 -9.48 -17.57 21.87
N HIS A 869 -10.22 -18.49 21.24
CA HIS A 869 -10.69 -18.37 19.86
C HIS A 869 -12.06 -19.08 19.71
N ASN A 870 -12.29 -19.79 18.59
CA ASN A 870 -13.60 -20.32 18.21
C ASN A 870 -14.06 -21.49 19.07
N GLY A 871 -13.16 -22.15 19.81
CA GLY A 871 -13.50 -23.27 20.69
C GLY A 871 -14.49 -22.93 21.79
N LYS A 872 -14.62 -21.64 22.16
CA LYS A 872 -15.63 -21.17 23.13
C LYS A 872 -17.07 -21.19 22.57
N ARG A 873 -17.27 -21.14 21.24
CA ARG A 873 -18.62 -21.05 20.63
C ARG A 873 -19.55 -22.21 21.02
N LYS A 874 -18.98 -23.39 21.22
CA LYS A 874 -19.68 -24.62 21.62
C LYS A 874 -18.96 -25.33 22.78
N ASP A 875 -18.15 -24.60 23.56
CA ASP A 875 -17.39 -25.14 24.69
C ASP A 875 -16.56 -26.40 24.37
N ILE A 876 -15.96 -26.44 23.18
CA ILE A 876 -15.10 -27.55 22.73
C ILE A 876 -13.86 -27.67 23.63
N TYR A 877 -13.30 -26.53 24.04
CA TYR A 877 -12.07 -26.44 24.85
C TYR A 877 -12.16 -27.19 26.19
N LEU A 878 -13.38 -27.41 26.72
CA LEU A 878 -13.60 -28.16 27.96
C LEU A 878 -13.26 -29.65 27.84
N LEU A 879 -13.29 -30.20 26.62
CA LEU A 879 -13.10 -31.62 26.35
C LEU A 879 -11.75 -31.93 25.66
N VAL A 880 -10.93 -30.92 25.40
CA VAL A 880 -9.63 -31.06 24.70
C VAL A 880 -8.64 -31.97 25.43
N ASP A 881 -8.79 -32.13 26.74
CA ASP A 881 -7.92 -33.04 27.51
C ASP A 881 -8.07 -34.50 27.09
N GLN A 882 -9.19 -34.88 26.47
CA GLN A 882 -9.44 -36.23 25.92
C GLN A 882 -8.63 -36.53 24.65
N LEU A 883 -8.16 -35.50 23.94
CA LEU A 883 -7.42 -35.70 22.69
C LEU A 883 -5.98 -36.20 22.95
N PRO A 884 -5.47 -37.15 22.14
CA PRO A 884 -4.09 -37.63 22.19
C PRO A 884 -3.07 -36.50 22.07
N LYS A 885 -2.03 -36.53 22.90
CA LYS A 885 -1.03 -35.44 23.00
C LYS A 885 0.03 -35.48 21.91
N ASP A 886 0.04 -36.51 21.08
CA ASP A 886 0.92 -36.63 19.91
C ASP A 886 0.34 -35.98 18.64
N ILE A 887 -0.93 -35.55 18.68
CA ILE A 887 -1.55 -34.69 17.66
C ILE A 887 -0.76 -33.40 17.52
N ILE A 888 -0.50 -33.00 16.28
CA ILE A 888 0.20 -31.77 15.97
C ILE A 888 -0.81 -30.62 15.95
N ILE A 889 -0.60 -29.65 16.84
CA ILE A 889 -1.43 -28.45 16.92
C ILE A 889 -0.91 -27.46 15.87
N VAL A 890 -1.83 -26.97 15.05
CA VAL A 890 -1.54 -26.05 13.95
C VAL A 890 -2.10 -24.67 14.29
N PRO A 891 -1.33 -23.78 14.93
CA PRO A 891 -1.74 -22.39 15.05
C PRO A 891 -1.49 -21.67 13.72
N TRP A 892 -2.45 -20.84 13.32
CA TRP A 892 -2.28 -19.94 12.16
C TRP A 892 -2.08 -18.47 12.56
N LEU A 893 -2.24 -18.16 13.84
CA LEU A 893 -1.85 -16.90 14.50
C LEU A 893 -1.38 -17.23 15.93
N GLU A 894 -0.52 -16.40 16.52
CA GLU A 894 -0.03 -16.60 17.89
C GLU A 894 -1.10 -16.17 18.90
N ALA A 895 -1.74 -17.15 19.55
CA ALA A 895 -2.84 -16.97 20.48
C ALA A 895 -2.72 -17.88 21.72
N ARG A 896 -1.80 -17.51 22.62
CA ARG A 896 -1.62 -18.13 23.95
C ARG A 896 -1.39 -19.64 23.88
N GLU A 897 -0.49 -20.08 23.01
CA GLU A 897 -0.12 -21.49 22.82
C GLU A 897 0.44 -22.14 24.10
N GLU A 898 0.90 -21.34 25.06
CA GLU A 898 1.20 -21.78 26.43
C GLU A 898 0.06 -22.57 27.09
N TRP A 899 -1.20 -22.24 26.77
CA TRP A 899 -2.36 -22.98 27.26
C TRP A 899 -2.39 -24.43 26.76
N PHE A 900 -2.03 -24.66 25.49
CA PHE A 900 -1.91 -26.01 24.94
C PHE A 900 -0.74 -26.77 25.58
N MET A 901 0.38 -26.08 25.83
CA MET A 901 1.54 -26.67 26.51
C MET A 901 1.20 -27.12 27.94
N GLN A 902 0.45 -26.31 28.70
CA GLN A 902 -0.04 -26.68 30.03
C GLN A 902 -0.94 -27.93 30.02
N LYS A 903 -1.59 -28.22 28.88
CA LYS A 903 -2.40 -29.43 28.63
C LYS A 903 -1.62 -30.60 28.04
N GLY A 904 -0.30 -30.47 27.88
CA GLY A 904 0.60 -31.51 27.40
C GLY A 904 0.79 -31.56 25.87
N PHE A 905 0.20 -30.62 25.12
CA PHE A 905 0.45 -30.52 23.68
C PHE A 905 1.73 -29.72 23.43
N ASN A 906 2.77 -30.40 22.98
CA ASN A 906 4.12 -29.82 22.81
C ASN A 906 4.60 -29.85 21.35
N ARG A 907 3.70 -30.09 20.39
CA ARG A 907 4.01 -30.18 18.96
C ARG A 907 3.27 -29.09 18.20
N PHE A 908 3.97 -28.00 17.89
CA PHE A 908 3.41 -26.87 17.15
C PHE A 908 3.98 -26.80 15.74
N TRP A 909 3.10 -26.81 14.75
CA TRP A 909 3.46 -26.59 13.35
C TRP A 909 2.66 -25.41 12.82
N VAL A 910 3.31 -24.26 12.70
CA VAL A 910 2.65 -23.01 12.33
C VAL A 910 2.27 -23.04 10.86
N MET A 911 0.99 -22.78 10.56
CA MET A 911 0.48 -22.63 9.20
C MET A 911 -0.36 -21.35 9.11
N SER A 912 0.30 -20.22 8.92
CA SER A 912 -0.34 -18.91 8.92
C SER A 912 -1.09 -18.63 7.61
N THR A 913 -2.26 -17.98 7.68
CA THR A 913 -3.07 -17.59 6.51
C THR A 913 -2.46 -16.45 5.67
N GLY A 914 -1.42 -15.80 6.22
CA GLY A 914 -0.44 -14.93 5.55
C GLY A 914 0.97 -15.19 6.11
N PHE A 915 1.75 -14.16 6.38
CA PHE A 915 2.95 -14.27 7.21
C PHE A 915 2.76 -13.49 8.51
N GLN A 916 3.04 -14.15 9.63
CA GLN A 916 3.16 -13.52 10.93
C GLN A 916 4.30 -14.20 11.69
N PRO A 917 5.22 -13.44 12.32
CA PRO A 917 6.22 -14.01 13.20
C PRO A 917 5.57 -14.53 14.50
N PHE A 918 6.03 -15.68 14.98
CA PHE A 918 5.61 -16.27 16.25
C PHE A 918 6.77 -16.14 17.24
N ASN A 919 6.72 -15.08 18.04
CA ASN A 919 7.86 -14.68 18.88
C ASN A 919 7.80 -15.29 20.27
N GLY A 920 6.60 -15.45 20.84
CA GLY A 920 6.39 -16.01 22.18
C GLY A 920 6.68 -17.51 22.27
N ILE A 921 6.48 -18.26 21.19
CA ILE A 921 6.76 -19.71 21.13
C ILE A 921 7.88 -20.10 20.17
N ARG A 922 8.75 -19.16 19.79
CA ARG A 922 9.77 -19.35 18.75
C ARG A 922 10.55 -20.67 18.87
N ASP A 923 11.04 -20.99 20.07
CA ASP A 923 11.84 -22.20 20.34
C ASP A 923 11.02 -23.51 20.41
N LYS A 924 9.70 -23.43 20.28
CA LYS A 924 8.77 -24.57 20.33
C LYS A 924 8.19 -24.92 18.95
N ILE A 925 8.46 -24.10 17.94
CA ILE A 925 7.97 -24.32 16.58
C ILE A 925 8.75 -25.49 15.97
N MET A 926 8.04 -26.52 15.51
CA MET A 926 8.64 -27.66 14.81
C MET A 926 8.64 -27.46 13.29
N GLY A 927 7.65 -26.72 12.79
CA GLY A 927 7.56 -26.39 11.37
C GLY A 927 6.79 -25.11 11.13
N PHE A 928 7.03 -24.48 9.98
CA PHE A 928 6.44 -23.20 9.62
C PHE A 928 6.09 -23.15 8.13
N SER A 929 4.93 -22.61 7.80
CA SER A 929 4.57 -22.26 6.42
C SER A 929 3.86 -20.93 6.29
N GLY A 930 4.10 -20.26 5.17
CA GLY A 930 3.27 -19.19 4.65
C GLY A 930 2.15 -19.74 3.76
N ASN A 931 1.00 -19.10 3.77
CA ASN A 931 -0.11 -19.47 2.90
C ASN A 931 -0.05 -18.73 1.57
N TRP A 932 0.20 -19.49 0.52
CA TRP A 932 -0.01 -19.03 -0.84
C TRP A 932 -1.48 -19.11 -1.21
N ASN A 933 -2.05 -17.95 -1.52
CA ASN A 933 -3.39 -17.84 -2.05
C ASN A 933 -3.39 -16.84 -3.21
N SER A 934 -4.06 -17.19 -4.32
CA SER A 934 -4.20 -16.32 -5.49
C SER A 934 -5.04 -15.05 -5.22
N GLY A 935 -5.50 -14.84 -3.98
CA GLY A 935 -6.07 -13.61 -3.44
C GLY A 935 -7.30 -13.88 -2.57
N HIS A 936 -7.82 -12.85 -1.91
CA HIS A 936 -9.23 -12.75 -1.53
C HIS A 936 -9.67 -11.37 -1.97
N THR A 937 -10.37 -11.25 -3.10
CA THR A 937 -10.89 -9.95 -3.53
C THR A 937 -12.41 -9.96 -3.44
N THR A 938 -12.92 -9.86 -2.21
CA THR A 938 -14.25 -9.29 -1.92
C THR A 938 -14.20 -7.76 -1.85
N LEU A 939 -13.00 -7.17 -1.96
CA LEU A 939 -12.79 -5.74 -1.76
C LEU A 939 -13.10 -4.97 -3.05
N THR A 940 -13.99 -3.99 -2.92
CA THR A 940 -14.38 -3.00 -3.93
C THR A 940 -13.26 -2.01 -4.31
N ASP A 941 -12.04 -2.19 -3.79
CA ASP A 941 -10.88 -1.30 -3.98
C ASP A 941 -9.73 -2.06 -4.64
N LEU A 942 -9.30 -1.59 -5.83
CA LEU A 942 -8.23 -2.20 -6.63
C LEU A 942 -6.91 -2.24 -5.85
N GLU A 943 -6.58 -1.19 -5.10
CA GLU A 943 -5.31 -1.10 -4.37
C GLU A 943 -5.25 -2.05 -3.18
N LYS A 944 -6.34 -2.16 -2.42
CA LYS A 944 -6.42 -3.13 -1.32
C LYS A 944 -6.39 -4.57 -1.83
N SER A 945 -7.06 -4.81 -2.98
CA SER A 945 -7.02 -6.08 -3.70
C SER A 945 -5.61 -6.46 -4.16
N ILE A 946 -4.86 -5.48 -4.69
CA ILE A 946 -3.45 -5.61 -5.05
C ILE A 946 -2.61 -5.94 -3.81
N GLN A 947 -2.77 -5.19 -2.72
CA GLN A 947 -2.04 -5.37 -1.48
C GLN A 947 -2.23 -6.78 -0.89
N ASP A 948 -3.47 -7.25 -0.76
CA ASP A 948 -3.78 -8.59 -0.24
C ASP A 948 -3.17 -9.69 -1.11
N LYS A 949 -3.34 -9.60 -2.45
CA LYS A 949 -2.74 -10.57 -3.38
C LYS A 949 -1.22 -10.60 -3.27
N ILE A 950 -0.59 -9.43 -3.22
CA ILE A 950 0.85 -9.29 -3.13
C ILE A 950 1.39 -9.89 -1.84
N GLN A 951 0.79 -9.56 -0.70
CA GLN A 951 1.21 -10.10 0.59
C GLN A 951 1.08 -11.63 0.60
N ARG A 952 -0.04 -12.17 0.11
CA ARG A 952 -0.27 -13.63 0.06
C ARG A 952 0.67 -14.35 -0.90
N GLN A 953 1.11 -13.71 -1.97
CA GLN A 953 2.13 -14.28 -2.85
C GLN A 953 3.53 -14.14 -2.25
N ALA A 954 3.89 -12.97 -1.72
CA ALA A 954 5.23 -12.74 -1.21
C ALA A 954 5.53 -13.50 0.10
N CYS A 955 4.50 -13.89 0.86
CA CYS A 955 4.64 -14.51 2.18
C CYS A 955 5.43 -15.82 2.17
N ILE A 956 5.44 -16.59 1.08
CA ILE A 956 6.20 -17.85 1.01
C ILE A 956 7.71 -17.60 1.03
N TYR A 957 8.17 -16.52 0.41
CA TYR A 957 9.58 -16.14 0.37
C TYR A 957 9.99 -15.58 1.72
N ARG A 958 9.12 -14.78 2.35
CA ARG A 958 9.31 -14.33 3.73
C ARG A 958 9.34 -15.51 4.72
N SER A 959 8.51 -16.53 4.50
CA SER A 959 8.47 -17.76 5.30
C SER A 959 9.70 -18.63 5.10
N SER A 960 10.26 -18.67 3.88
CA SER A 960 11.54 -19.32 3.60
C SER A 960 12.66 -18.69 4.42
N GLU A 961 12.80 -17.36 4.38
CA GLU A 961 13.76 -16.63 5.22
C GLU A 961 13.52 -16.88 6.72
N TYR A 962 12.29 -16.71 7.18
CA TYR A 962 11.92 -16.85 8.60
C TYR A 962 12.24 -18.23 9.14
N SER A 963 11.83 -19.28 8.43
CA SER A 963 11.99 -20.66 8.89
C SER A 963 13.42 -21.17 8.76
N TRP A 964 14.19 -20.64 7.81
CA TRP A 964 15.62 -20.96 7.67
C TRP A 964 16.47 -20.26 8.73
N ASN A 965 16.14 -19.01 9.08
CA ASN A 965 16.93 -18.13 9.96
C ASN A 965 16.20 -17.74 11.25
N LEU A 966 15.26 -18.57 11.71
CA LEU A 966 14.35 -18.31 12.82
C LEU A 966 15.03 -17.71 14.06
N LYS A 967 16.22 -18.20 14.43
CA LYS A 967 16.91 -17.77 15.64
C LYS A 967 17.39 -16.32 15.56
N ASN A 968 17.71 -15.84 14.36
CA ASN A 968 18.27 -14.51 14.11
C ASN A 968 17.32 -13.60 13.33
N ASP A 969 16.08 -14.02 13.11
CA ASP A 969 15.08 -13.26 12.38
C ASP A 969 14.61 -12.03 13.18
N ASP A 970 14.47 -10.90 12.48
CA ASP A 970 14.16 -9.58 13.05
C ASP A 970 12.68 -9.35 13.35
N GLY A 971 11.81 -10.30 13.02
CA GLY A 971 10.38 -10.25 13.31
C GLY A 971 9.58 -9.28 12.44
N ARG A 972 10.16 -8.70 11.38
CA ARG A 972 9.41 -7.86 10.44
C ARG A 972 8.43 -8.67 9.61
N ASP A 973 7.31 -8.05 9.25
CA ASP A 973 6.26 -8.72 8.48
C ASP A 973 6.60 -8.82 6.98
N THR A 974 5.65 -9.26 6.15
CA THR A 974 5.86 -9.30 4.70
C THR A 974 5.97 -7.90 4.10
N ILE A 975 5.11 -6.95 4.48
CA ILE A 975 5.07 -5.58 3.91
C ILE A 975 6.41 -4.88 4.12
N ASP A 976 6.99 -4.97 5.31
CA ASP A 976 8.27 -4.35 5.62
C ASP A 976 9.37 -4.85 4.68
N TYR A 977 9.38 -6.16 4.41
CA TYR A 977 10.32 -6.80 3.50
C TYR A 977 10.06 -6.46 2.02
N ILE A 978 8.80 -6.23 1.65
CA ILE A 978 8.40 -5.69 0.34
C ILE A 978 8.96 -4.27 0.17
N GLU A 979 8.73 -3.39 1.14
CA GLU A 979 9.15 -1.98 1.12
C GLU A 979 10.68 -1.85 1.13
N SER A 980 11.39 -2.81 1.76
CA SER A 980 12.86 -2.89 1.67
C SER A 980 13.38 -3.12 0.25
N GLY A 981 12.57 -3.71 -0.63
CA GLY A 981 12.94 -4.06 -2.01
C GLY A 981 13.53 -5.46 -2.16
N PHE A 982 13.83 -6.16 -1.06
CA PHE A 982 14.38 -7.51 -1.06
C PHE A 982 13.43 -8.53 -1.70
N LEU A 983 12.18 -8.62 -1.22
CA LEU A 983 11.21 -9.60 -1.75
C LEU A 983 10.86 -9.33 -3.21
N GLY A 984 10.78 -8.06 -3.62
CA GLY A 984 10.59 -7.70 -5.02
C GLY A 984 11.69 -8.28 -5.92
N ALA A 985 12.96 -8.23 -5.50
CA ALA A 985 14.06 -8.82 -6.26
C ALA A 985 14.06 -10.36 -6.23
N ILE A 986 13.70 -10.98 -5.11
CA ILE A 986 13.52 -12.45 -5.04
C ILE A 986 12.43 -12.93 -6.00
N MET A 987 11.30 -12.22 -6.07
CA MET A 987 10.22 -12.55 -7.00
C MET A 987 10.64 -12.35 -8.46
N GLN A 988 11.36 -11.27 -8.75
CA GLN A 988 11.94 -11.04 -10.07
C GLN A 988 12.92 -12.16 -10.47
N MET A 989 13.78 -12.60 -9.55
CA MET A 989 14.65 -13.78 -9.75
C MET A 989 13.82 -15.04 -10.02
N ALA A 990 12.77 -15.28 -9.25
CA ALA A 990 11.87 -16.43 -9.45
C ALA A 990 11.12 -16.35 -10.80
N ALA A 991 10.90 -15.15 -11.35
CA ALA A 991 10.29 -14.94 -12.67
C ALA A 991 11.20 -15.33 -13.84
N VAL A 992 12.52 -15.45 -13.64
CA VAL A 992 13.44 -15.95 -14.67
C VAL A 992 13.39 -17.48 -14.70
N ASN A 993 13.01 -17.99 -15.88
CA ASN A 993 12.93 -19.42 -16.14
C ASN A 993 14.17 -19.88 -16.90
N PRO A 994 14.75 -21.03 -16.56
CA PRO A 994 15.90 -21.57 -17.29
C PRO A 994 15.54 -21.88 -18.74
N ASN A 995 16.47 -21.60 -19.65
CA ASN A 995 16.32 -21.82 -21.09
C ASN A 995 17.62 -22.42 -21.65
N PRO A 996 17.66 -23.73 -21.96
CA PRO A 996 18.89 -24.36 -22.45
C PRO A 996 19.30 -23.86 -23.83
N ALA A 997 18.35 -23.37 -24.64
CA ALA A 997 18.58 -22.85 -25.98
C ALA A 997 18.95 -21.36 -26.02
N ALA A 998 18.97 -20.66 -24.88
CA ALA A 998 19.14 -19.21 -24.81
C ALA A 998 20.56 -18.73 -25.14
N GLY A 999 20.72 -18.02 -26.26
CA GLY A 999 21.92 -17.25 -26.56
C GLY A 999 22.09 -16.03 -25.64
N SER A 1000 23.30 -15.48 -25.60
CA SER A 1000 23.66 -14.30 -24.79
C SER A 1000 23.13 -12.98 -25.36
N LEU A 1001 22.70 -12.96 -26.62
CA LEU A 1001 22.26 -11.75 -27.31
C LEU A 1001 20.73 -11.69 -27.44
N THR A 1002 20.21 -10.47 -27.30
CA THR A 1002 18.81 -10.11 -27.57
C THR A 1002 18.75 -9.01 -28.63
N GLU A 1003 17.74 -9.05 -29.49
CA GLU A 1003 17.48 -8.00 -30.47
C GLU A 1003 16.03 -7.53 -30.40
N VAL A 1004 15.80 -6.29 -30.84
CA VAL A 1004 14.46 -5.69 -30.90
C VAL A 1004 13.73 -6.25 -32.11
N VAL A 1005 12.50 -6.74 -31.90
CA VAL A 1005 11.57 -7.06 -32.99
C VAL A 1005 10.86 -5.76 -33.37
N ASP A 1006 10.97 -5.33 -34.63
CA ASP A 1006 10.36 -4.07 -35.06
C ASP A 1006 8.83 -4.20 -35.15
N ILE A 1007 8.14 -3.55 -34.22
CA ILE A 1007 6.68 -3.50 -34.14
C ILE A 1007 6.09 -2.17 -34.63
N SER A 1008 6.91 -1.27 -35.18
CA SER A 1008 6.50 0.10 -35.54
C SER A 1008 5.33 0.15 -36.52
N LYS A 1009 5.27 -0.76 -37.49
CA LYS A 1009 4.21 -0.83 -38.50
C LYS A 1009 2.85 -1.25 -37.92
N GLN A 1010 2.84 -1.88 -36.74
CA GLN A 1010 1.63 -2.38 -36.08
C GLN A 1010 1.13 -1.44 -34.97
N MET A 1011 1.87 -0.37 -34.65
CA MET A 1011 1.48 0.60 -33.63
C MET A 1011 0.20 1.34 -34.03
N ASN A 1012 -0.79 1.29 -33.14
CA ASN A 1012 -2.14 1.81 -33.41
C ASN A 1012 -2.68 2.71 -32.30
N THR A 1013 -1.91 2.90 -31.21
CA THR A 1013 -2.31 3.68 -30.04
C THR A 1013 -1.20 4.65 -29.65
N SER A 1014 -1.56 5.87 -29.28
CA SER A 1014 -0.66 6.84 -28.64
C SER A 1014 -0.92 6.85 -27.14
N LEU A 1015 0.10 6.58 -26.33
CA LEU A 1015 0.04 6.60 -24.87
C LEU A 1015 -0.43 7.96 -24.37
N LYS A 1016 0.09 9.04 -24.97
CA LYS A 1016 -0.33 10.41 -24.66
C LYS A 1016 -1.84 10.60 -24.83
N LYS A 1017 -2.38 10.25 -26.00
CA LYS A 1017 -3.83 10.38 -26.27
C LYS A 1017 -4.63 9.45 -25.36
N PHE A 1018 -4.13 8.25 -25.12
CA PHE A 1018 -4.75 7.26 -24.26
C PHE A 1018 -4.87 7.76 -22.82
N LEU A 1019 -3.80 8.32 -22.24
CA LEU A 1019 -3.79 8.87 -20.88
C LEU A 1019 -4.71 10.09 -20.74
N LEU A 1020 -4.72 11.01 -21.72
CA LEU A 1020 -5.64 12.16 -21.72
C LEU A 1020 -7.11 11.72 -21.76
N GLN A 1021 -7.42 10.65 -22.48
CA GLN A 1021 -8.78 10.11 -22.57
C GLN A 1021 -9.17 9.31 -21.32
N SER A 1022 -8.22 8.56 -20.75
CA SER A 1022 -8.49 7.62 -19.67
C SER A 1022 -8.39 8.24 -18.28
N GLU A 1023 -7.55 9.26 -18.11
CA GLU A 1023 -7.27 9.97 -16.85
C GLU A 1023 -7.51 11.50 -17.00
N PRO A 1024 -8.66 11.99 -17.50
CA PRO A 1024 -8.85 13.41 -17.85
C PRO A 1024 -8.68 14.35 -16.66
N ASP A 1025 -9.12 13.95 -15.46
CA ASP A 1025 -9.01 14.79 -14.25
C ASP A 1025 -7.56 14.96 -13.78
N ARG A 1026 -6.70 13.96 -14.02
CA ARG A 1026 -5.28 13.99 -13.64
C ARG A 1026 -4.47 14.92 -14.53
N PHE A 1027 -4.88 15.05 -15.79
CA PHE A 1027 -4.18 15.84 -16.80
C PHE A 1027 -4.98 17.06 -17.28
N LYS A 1028 -6.00 17.47 -16.54
CA LYS A 1028 -6.84 18.64 -16.85
C LYS A 1028 -6.04 19.93 -17.12
N GLU A 1029 -4.86 20.04 -16.52
CA GLU A 1029 -3.95 21.19 -16.61
C GLU A 1029 -2.77 20.97 -17.57
N SER A 1030 -2.66 19.80 -18.22
CA SER A 1030 -1.57 19.49 -19.17
C SER A 1030 -2.08 18.82 -20.45
N SER A 1031 -1.73 19.39 -21.60
CA SER A 1031 -1.94 18.76 -22.92
C SER A 1031 -0.85 17.75 -23.28
N ASP A 1032 0.16 17.57 -22.42
CA ASP A 1032 1.26 16.62 -22.58
C ASP A 1032 1.47 15.82 -21.28
N PRO A 1033 0.77 14.69 -21.13
CA PRO A 1033 0.71 13.97 -19.86
C PRO A 1033 2.03 13.26 -19.53
N VAL A 1034 2.87 12.95 -20.52
CA VAL A 1034 4.10 12.19 -20.32
C VAL A 1034 5.16 12.58 -21.36
N ARG A 1035 6.40 12.76 -20.91
CA ARG A 1035 7.56 12.89 -21.80
C ARG A 1035 8.05 11.50 -22.18
N TRP A 1036 7.53 10.96 -23.28
CA TRP A 1036 7.84 9.59 -23.69
C TRP A 1036 9.13 9.51 -24.51
N PRO A 1037 10.12 8.68 -24.12
CA PRO A 1037 11.40 8.61 -24.80
C PRO A 1037 11.32 7.87 -26.15
N GLU A 1038 12.10 8.33 -27.13
CA GLU A 1038 12.32 7.64 -28.40
C GLU A 1038 13.78 7.16 -28.47
N ARG A 1039 14.02 5.91 -28.06
CA ARG A 1039 15.36 5.32 -28.10
C ARG A 1039 15.34 3.81 -27.93
N GLU A 1040 16.38 3.17 -28.46
CA GLU A 1040 16.80 1.87 -27.98
C GLU A 1040 17.53 2.01 -26.64
N MET A 1041 17.24 1.13 -25.70
CA MET A 1041 17.86 1.11 -24.39
C MET A 1041 17.81 -0.30 -23.79
N THR A 1042 18.68 -0.54 -22.82
CA THR A 1042 18.66 -1.78 -22.04
C THR A 1042 17.67 -1.64 -20.89
N ILE A 1043 16.64 -2.49 -20.89
CA ILE A 1043 15.61 -2.56 -19.85
C ILE A 1043 15.69 -3.96 -19.24
N GLY A 1044 16.03 -4.07 -17.95
CA GLY A 1044 16.13 -5.37 -17.27
C GLY A 1044 17.13 -6.34 -17.91
N ASN A 1045 18.29 -5.84 -18.36
CA ASN A 1045 19.30 -6.58 -19.14
C ASN A 1045 18.83 -7.04 -20.54
N ILE A 1046 17.73 -6.50 -21.06
CA ILE A 1046 17.22 -6.83 -22.40
C ILE A 1046 17.26 -5.59 -23.29
N LYS A 1047 17.75 -5.73 -24.52
CA LYS A 1047 17.73 -4.65 -25.50
C LYS A 1047 16.28 -4.42 -25.97
N MET A 1048 15.74 -3.23 -25.72
CA MET A 1048 14.34 -2.86 -26.04
C MET A 1048 14.30 -1.48 -26.69
N LYS A 1049 13.20 -1.16 -27.40
CA LYS A 1049 12.98 0.15 -28.04
C LYS A 1049 11.66 0.76 -27.58
N LEU A 1050 11.73 2.02 -27.14
CA LEU A 1050 10.58 2.90 -26.94
C LEU A 1050 10.52 3.88 -28.11
N TYR A 1051 9.30 4.17 -28.59
CA TYR A 1051 9.08 4.78 -29.90
C TYR A 1051 8.65 6.27 -29.82
N GLY A 1052 8.80 6.93 -28.67
CA GLY A 1052 8.50 8.36 -28.51
C GLY A 1052 7.00 8.69 -28.48
N GLY A 1053 6.61 9.90 -28.07
CA GLY A 1053 5.20 10.30 -27.91
C GLY A 1053 4.47 10.70 -29.21
N GLY A 1054 4.82 10.09 -30.34
CA GLY A 1054 4.28 10.40 -31.68
C GLY A 1054 2.81 10.05 -31.89
N ASN A 1055 2.38 9.92 -33.16
CA ASN A 1055 0.97 9.65 -33.48
C ASN A 1055 0.46 8.31 -32.93
N ASN A 1056 1.31 7.27 -32.91
CA ASN A 1056 1.12 5.98 -32.24
C ASN A 1056 2.49 5.49 -31.73
N ASP A 1057 2.55 4.97 -30.50
CA ASP A 1057 3.77 4.60 -29.78
C ASP A 1057 3.66 3.26 -29.01
N CYS A 1058 2.48 2.63 -29.07
CA CYS A 1058 2.21 1.32 -28.51
C CYS A 1058 1.12 0.59 -29.32
N ILE A 1059 0.99 -0.72 -29.07
CA ILE A 1059 -0.01 -1.59 -29.68
C ILE A 1059 -1.09 -1.93 -28.64
N MET A 1060 -2.34 -1.71 -29.01
CA MET A 1060 -3.51 -2.10 -28.22
C MET A 1060 -4.56 -2.76 -29.13
N PRO A 1061 -4.90 -4.04 -28.93
CA PRO A 1061 -6.02 -4.65 -29.65
C PRO A 1061 -7.33 -3.94 -29.30
N ALA A 1062 -8.13 -3.58 -30.30
CA ALA A 1062 -9.35 -2.80 -30.10
C ALA A 1062 -10.39 -3.57 -29.26
N PRO A 1063 -10.83 -3.08 -28.10
CA PRO A 1063 -11.87 -3.75 -27.31
C PRO A 1063 -13.23 -3.82 -28.04
N PRO A 1064 -14.10 -4.82 -27.78
CA PRO A 1064 -13.91 -5.91 -26.83
C PRO A 1064 -13.32 -7.20 -27.45
N ASN A 1065 -13.15 -7.29 -28.78
CA ASN A 1065 -12.72 -8.54 -29.45
C ASN A 1065 -11.65 -8.33 -30.52
N GLY A 1066 -10.96 -7.19 -30.51
CA GLY A 1066 -9.95 -6.86 -31.51
C GLY A 1066 -8.74 -7.77 -31.43
N SER A 1067 -8.12 -7.96 -32.58
CA SER A 1067 -6.88 -8.69 -32.75
C SER A 1067 -5.96 -7.95 -33.72
N LEU A 1068 -4.66 -8.10 -33.52
CA LEU A 1068 -3.62 -7.54 -34.38
C LEU A 1068 -2.55 -8.60 -34.63
N SER A 1069 -1.94 -8.58 -35.82
CA SER A 1069 -0.87 -9.50 -36.20
C SER A 1069 0.47 -8.77 -36.24
N ILE A 1070 1.42 -9.25 -35.45
CA ILE A 1070 2.81 -8.75 -35.38
C ILE A 1070 3.69 -9.72 -36.17
N ILE A 1071 4.36 -9.23 -37.21
CA ILE A 1071 5.25 -10.04 -38.05
C ILE A 1071 6.58 -10.24 -37.31
N VAL A 1072 7.10 -11.48 -37.30
CA VAL A 1072 8.37 -11.82 -36.64
C VAL A 1072 9.38 -12.40 -37.63
N GLU A 1073 8.97 -13.44 -38.38
CA GLU A 1073 9.77 -14.12 -39.41
C GLU A 1073 11.20 -14.50 -38.97
N LYS A 1074 11.36 -14.93 -37.71
CA LYS A 1074 12.66 -15.31 -37.15
C LYS A 1074 12.55 -16.43 -36.12
N LYS A 1075 13.65 -17.14 -35.89
CA LYS A 1075 13.77 -18.17 -34.85
C LYS A 1075 14.32 -17.51 -33.58
N TYR A 1076 13.68 -17.78 -32.45
CA TYR A 1076 14.10 -17.26 -31.15
C TYR A 1076 14.00 -18.34 -30.08
N SER A 1077 14.91 -18.30 -29.11
CA SER A 1077 14.85 -19.17 -27.93
C SER A 1077 13.85 -18.66 -26.89
N SER A 1078 13.58 -17.36 -26.86
CA SER A 1078 12.52 -16.73 -26.07
C SER A 1078 12.04 -15.44 -26.73
N LEU A 1079 10.82 -15.03 -26.38
CA LEU A 1079 10.29 -13.70 -26.66
C LEU A 1079 10.13 -12.94 -25.35
N ILE A 1080 10.49 -11.67 -25.35
CA ILE A 1080 10.42 -10.78 -24.20
C ILE A 1080 9.51 -9.60 -24.53
N PHE A 1081 8.42 -9.48 -23.77
CA PHE A 1081 7.41 -8.44 -23.90
C PHE A 1081 7.69 -7.32 -22.91
N LEU A 1082 7.52 -6.06 -23.34
CA LEU A 1082 7.42 -4.90 -22.46
C LEU A 1082 6.02 -4.31 -22.60
N HIS A 1083 5.18 -4.53 -21.60
CA HIS A 1083 3.75 -4.21 -21.67
C HIS A 1083 3.18 -3.72 -20.34
N ALA A 1084 2.03 -3.07 -20.38
CA ALA A 1084 1.27 -2.68 -19.20
C ALA A 1084 -0.22 -2.83 -19.46
N VAL A 1085 -1.01 -3.03 -18.41
CA VAL A 1085 -2.47 -2.96 -18.53
C VAL A 1085 -2.95 -1.66 -17.91
N TYR A 1086 -3.94 -1.02 -18.51
CA TYR A 1086 -4.69 0.03 -17.86
C TYR A 1086 -6.03 -0.53 -17.39
N ALA A 1087 -6.27 -0.41 -16.09
CA ALA A 1087 -7.53 -0.76 -15.45
C ALA A 1087 -8.09 0.47 -14.72
N ASP A 1088 -9.23 0.97 -15.18
CA ASP A 1088 -9.97 2.03 -14.51
C ASP A 1088 -10.56 1.46 -13.19
N ARG A 1089 -10.35 2.19 -12.09
CA ARG A 1089 -10.79 1.77 -10.74
C ARG A 1089 -12.30 1.56 -10.64
N GLU A 1090 -13.12 2.26 -11.41
CA GLU A 1090 -14.57 2.21 -11.32
C GLU A 1090 -15.21 1.48 -12.52
N LYS A 1091 -14.59 1.58 -13.71
CA LYS A 1091 -15.21 1.13 -14.96
C LYS A 1091 -14.81 -0.27 -15.42
N SER A 1092 -13.73 -0.86 -14.89
CA SER A 1092 -13.17 -2.14 -15.37
C SER A 1092 -14.09 -3.36 -15.19
N GLY A 1093 -15.15 -3.27 -14.37
CA GLY A 1093 -16.10 -4.37 -14.12
C GLY A 1093 -15.52 -5.55 -13.34
N MET A 1094 -14.22 -5.52 -12.99
CA MET A 1094 -13.52 -6.55 -12.25
C MET A 1094 -14.20 -6.94 -10.94
N PHE A 1095 -14.72 -5.95 -10.21
CA PHE A 1095 -15.38 -6.14 -8.91
C PHE A 1095 -16.74 -6.85 -9.01
N LYS A 1096 -17.31 -6.96 -10.22
CA LYS A 1096 -18.57 -7.68 -10.45
C LYS A 1096 -18.38 -9.16 -10.72
N LYS A 1097 -17.14 -9.63 -10.93
CA LYS A 1097 -16.84 -11.03 -11.29
C LYS A 1097 -16.02 -11.72 -10.20
N ASN A 1098 -16.34 -12.99 -9.95
CA ASN A 1098 -15.60 -13.78 -8.99
C ASN A 1098 -14.22 -14.13 -9.56
N TRP A 1099 -13.19 -13.45 -9.07
CA TRP A 1099 -11.80 -13.64 -9.49
C TRP A 1099 -11.31 -15.09 -9.39
N ARG A 1100 -11.92 -15.92 -8.52
CA ARG A 1100 -11.51 -17.31 -8.30
C ARG A 1100 -11.66 -18.18 -9.53
N VAL A 1101 -12.45 -17.79 -10.53
CA VAL A 1101 -12.56 -18.54 -11.78
C VAL A 1101 -11.32 -18.39 -12.68
N TRP A 1102 -10.46 -17.38 -12.42
CA TRP A 1102 -9.15 -17.17 -13.05
C TRP A 1102 -8.03 -17.22 -12.00
N PRO A 1103 -7.61 -18.42 -11.56
CA PRO A 1103 -6.60 -18.62 -10.53
C PRO A 1103 -5.24 -17.98 -10.87
N GLN A 1104 -4.96 -17.78 -12.17
CA GLN A 1104 -3.72 -17.18 -12.67
C GLN A 1104 -3.77 -15.65 -12.78
N GLY A 1105 -4.89 -14.99 -12.44
CA GLY A 1105 -5.05 -13.55 -12.57
C GLY A 1105 -6.12 -13.14 -13.58
N TYR A 1106 -6.51 -11.87 -13.61
CA TYR A 1106 -7.59 -11.42 -14.49
C TYR A 1106 -7.15 -11.43 -15.97
N PRO A 1107 -7.98 -11.93 -16.89
CA PRO A 1107 -7.62 -12.01 -18.31
C PRO A 1107 -7.60 -10.63 -18.95
N ALA A 1108 -6.48 -10.27 -19.58
CA ALA A 1108 -6.34 -9.00 -20.32
C ALA A 1108 -6.17 -9.19 -21.85
N GLY A 1109 -6.02 -10.43 -22.30
CA GLY A 1109 -5.76 -10.77 -23.70
C GLY A 1109 -4.97 -12.06 -23.85
N GLU A 1110 -4.50 -12.33 -25.07
CA GLU A 1110 -3.62 -13.46 -25.37
C GLU A 1110 -2.58 -13.04 -26.43
N TYR A 1111 -1.37 -13.61 -26.34
CA TYR A 1111 -0.47 -13.70 -27.49
C TYR A 1111 -0.56 -15.12 -28.06
N ILE A 1112 -0.78 -15.25 -29.36
CA ILE A 1112 -0.82 -16.54 -30.06
C ILE A 1112 0.38 -16.57 -31.02
N ILE A 1113 1.38 -17.37 -30.70
CA ILE A 1113 2.60 -17.52 -31.50
C ILE A 1113 2.30 -18.51 -32.62
N GLN A 1114 2.39 -18.09 -33.88
CA GLN A 1114 2.20 -18.97 -35.03
C GLN A 1114 3.56 -19.35 -35.62
N TYR A 1115 3.83 -20.64 -35.75
CA TYR A 1115 5.03 -21.14 -36.41
C TYR A 1115 4.79 -21.35 -37.90
N ALA A 1116 5.89 -21.41 -38.65
CA ALA A 1116 5.86 -21.66 -40.09
C ALA A 1116 5.28 -23.04 -40.48
N ASP A 1117 5.32 -24.02 -39.57
CA ASP A 1117 4.75 -25.37 -39.78
C ASP A 1117 3.22 -25.43 -39.55
N GLY A 1118 2.59 -24.30 -39.21
CA GLY A 1118 1.16 -24.20 -38.93
C GLY A 1118 0.76 -24.48 -37.48
N THR A 1119 1.70 -24.85 -36.62
CA THR A 1119 1.43 -25.04 -35.18
C THR A 1119 1.40 -23.69 -34.45
N ALA A 1120 0.83 -23.67 -33.24
CA ALA A 1120 0.74 -22.44 -32.45
C ALA A 1120 0.82 -22.69 -30.93
N GLU A 1121 1.34 -21.70 -30.21
CA GLU A 1121 1.33 -21.63 -28.74
C GLU A 1121 0.46 -20.47 -28.27
N LYS A 1122 -0.33 -20.70 -27.21
CA LYS A 1122 -1.22 -19.69 -26.62
C LYS A 1122 -0.66 -19.21 -25.28
N LEU A 1123 -0.45 -17.90 -25.19
CA LEU A 1123 0.12 -17.24 -24.03
C LEU A 1123 -0.93 -16.31 -23.40
N PRO A 1124 -1.59 -16.74 -22.32
CA PRO A 1124 -2.59 -15.91 -21.66
C PRO A 1124 -1.95 -14.69 -21.01
N ILE A 1125 -2.47 -13.49 -21.29
CA ILE A 1125 -2.09 -12.25 -20.61
C ILE A 1125 -2.98 -12.13 -19.38
N ARG A 1126 -2.34 -12.05 -18.20
CA ARG A 1126 -2.99 -12.18 -16.90
C ARG A 1126 -2.46 -11.11 -15.95
N MET A 1127 -3.35 -10.19 -15.59
CA MET A 1127 -3.04 -9.17 -14.59
C MET A 1127 -2.79 -9.84 -13.22
N PHE A 1128 -1.72 -9.42 -12.54
CA PHE A 1128 -1.15 -10.03 -11.31
C PHE A 1128 -0.30 -11.28 -11.52
N ASN A 1129 -0.03 -11.67 -12.77
CA ASN A 1129 0.86 -12.77 -13.09
C ASN A 1129 2.00 -12.32 -14.00
N ASN A 1130 1.72 -12.01 -15.27
CA ASN A 1130 2.73 -11.57 -16.24
C ASN A 1130 2.63 -10.10 -16.62
N ILE A 1131 1.55 -9.42 -16.24
CA ILE A 1131 1.37 -7.97 -16.44
C ILE A 1131 0.70 -7.36 -15.21
N ASN A 1132 0.85 -6.05 -15.02
CA ASN A 1132 0.13 -5.33 -13.96
C ASN A 1132 -0.28 -3.92 -14.40
N ASN A 1133 -1.08 -3.24 -13.58
CA ASN A 1133 -1.60 -1.92 -13.90
C ASN A 1133 -0.45 -0.93 -14.14
N ILE A 1134 -0.57 -0.10 -15.18
CA ILE A 1134 0.40 0.96 -15.51
C ILE A 1134 0.53 1.98 -14.37
N ARG A 1135 -0.51 2.09 -13.52
CA ARG A 1135 -0.51 2.88 -12.28
C ARG A 1135 -0.63 1.95 -11.06
N LEU A 1136 0.45 1.85 -10.28
CA LEU A 1136 0.43 1.25 -8.93
C LEU A 1136 1.15 2.16 -7.93
N GLY A 1137 0.67 2.16 -6.68
CA GLY A 1137 1.31 2.90 -5.58
C GLY A 1137 2.73 2.41 -5.28
N LEU A 1138 3.49 3.25 -4.53
CA LEU A 1138 4.92 3.05 -4.19
C LEU A 1138 5.24 1.65 -3.65
N ASP A 1139 4.39 1.09 -2.81
CA ASP A 1139 4.64 -0.18 -2.11
C ASP A 1139 4.51 -1.41 -3.03
N TYR A 1140 4.02 -1.24 -4.27
CA TYR A 1140 3.55 -2.34 -5.13
C TYR A 1140 4.20 -2.41 -6.52
N LYS A 1141 5.21 -1.57 -6.77
CA LYS A 1141 5.87 -1.41 -8.08
C LYS A 1141 6.70 -2.62 -8.54
N ARG A 1142 6.70 -3.74 -7.81
CA ARG A 1142 7.60 -4.90 -8.01
C ARG A 1142 6.90 -6.26 -8.11
N TYR A 1143 5.59 -6.31 -8.37
CA TYR A 1143 4.80 -7.53 -8.18
C TYR A 1143 4.15 -8.12 -9.43
N GLY A 1144 4.48 -9.40 -9.66
CA GLY A 1144 3.79 -10.36 -10.53
C GLY A 1144 4.65 -11.63 -10.65
N GLN A 1145 4.03 -12.82 -10.61
CA GLN A 1145 4.77 -14.09 -10.59
C GLN A 1145 5.75 -14.23 -11.75
N ASN A 1146 5.38 -13.82 -12.95
CA ASN A 1146 6.17 -13.96 -14.17
C ASN A 1146 6.67 -12.60 -14.70
N ILE A 1147 6.71 -11.58 -13.84
CA ILE A 1147 7.28 -10.27 -14.19
C ILE A 1147 8.75 -10.26 -13.80
N ARG A 1148 9.64 -10.39 -14.78
CA ARG A 1148 11.09 -10.45 -14.53
C ARG A 1148 11.68 -9.08 -14.22
N TYR A 1149 11.16 -7.99 -14.79
CA TYR A 1149 11.66 -6.64 -14.54
C TYR A 1149 10.53 -5.63 -14.67
N ILE A 1150 10.65 -4.49 -13.98
CA ILE A 1150 9.70 -3.37 -14.12
C ILE A 1150 10.48 -2.13 -14.45
N HIS A 1151 10.17 -1.56 -15.61
CA HIS A 1151 10.68 -0.29 -16.06
C HIS A 1151 9.74 0.81 -15.60
N ILE A 1152 10.32 1.87 -15.04
CA ILE A 1152 9.56 2.98 -14.46
C ILE A 1152 9.86 4.22 -15.28
N GLU A 1153 8.82 4.78 -15.90
CA GLU A 1153 8.84 6.12 -16.46
C GLU A 1153 8.07 7.08 -15.56
N LYS A 1154 8.28 8.39 -15.74
CA LYS A 1154 7.58 9.43 -15.01
C LYS A 1154 6.66 10.21 -15.93
N ASP A 1155 5.46 10.49 -15.46
CA ASP A 1155 4.55 11.42 -16.12
C ASP A 1155 4.90 12.88 -15.78
N ILE A 1156 4.15 13.83 -16.35
CA ILE A 1156 4.38 15.28 -16.15
C ILE A 1156 4.17 15.73 -14.70
N ASN A 1157 3.42 14.96 -13.91
CA ASN A 1157 3.16 15.20 -12.49
C ASN A 1157 4.18 14.48 -11.58
N ASN A 1158 5.22 13.86 -12.16
CA ASN A 1158 6.21 13.03 -11.49
C ASN A 1158 5.62 11.74 -10.85
N ASP A 1159 4.44 11.30 -11.30
CA ASP A 1159 3.88 10.00 -10.94
C ASP A 1159 4.49 8.90 -11.81
N ASP A 1160 4.60 7.69 -11.26
CA ASP A 1160 5.16 6.55 -11.97
C ASP A 1160 4.20 5.99 -13.04
N LEU A 1161 4.80 5.55 -14.15
CA LEU A 1161 4.22 4.70 -15.18
C LEU A 1161 5.03 3.40 -15.23
N LEU A 1162 4.36 2.30 -14.96
CA LEU A 1162 5.00 0.99 -14.78
C LEU A 1162 4.85 0.14 -16.04
N LEU A 1163 5.98 -0.22 -16.64
CA LEU A 1163 6.04 -1.17 -17.75
C LEU A 1163 6.64 -2.49 -17.27
N HIS A 1164 5.95 -3.58 -17.54
CA HIS A 1164 6.28 -4.91 -17.03
C HIS A 1164 6.98 -5.71 -18.11
N GLN A 1165 8.08 -6.33 -17.74
CA GLN A 1165 8.82 -7.22 -18.62
C GLN A 1165 8.48 -8.68 -18.32
N TRP A 1166 8.01 -9.40 -19.35
CA TRP A 1166 7.73 -10.83 -19.27
C TRP A 1166 8.52 -11.58 -20.35
N GLU A 1167 9.25 -12.63 -19.96
CA GLU A 1167 9.94 -13.52 -20.88
C GLU A 1167 9.19 -14.86 -20.98
N TRP A 1168 8.86 -15.24 -22.21
CA TRP A 1168 8.32 -16.54 -22.55
C TRP A 1168 9.38 -17.38 -23.26
N ASN A 1169 9.72 -18.53 -22.69
CA ASN A 1169 10.65 -19.48 -23.29
C ASN A 1169 9.95 -20.24 -24.41
N ASN A 1170 10.53 -20.20 -25.61
CA ASN A 1170 9.98 -20.89 -26.76
C ASN A 1170 10.21 -22.41 -26.60
N PRO A 1171 9.15 -23.25 -26.53
CA PRO A 1171 9.31 -24.69 -26.43
C PRO A 1171 9.83 -25.34 -27.72
N ARG A 1172 9.82 -24.61 -28.84
CA ARG A 1172 10.24 -25.05 -30.19
C ARG A 1172 11.20 -24.04 -30.82
N PRO A 1173 12.38 -23.81 -30.21
CA PRO A 1173 13.34 -22.81 -30.67
C PRO A 1173 13.81 -23.04 -32.12
N GLU A 1174 13.81 -24.29 -32.58
CA GLU A 1174 14.20 -24.68 -33.93
C GLU A 1174 13.22 -24.24 -35.02
N LEU A 1175 11.97 -23.92 -34.68
CA LEU A 1175 10.93 -23.50 -35.61
C LEU A 1175 10.94 -21.98 -35.84
N LEU A 1176 10.64 -21.58 -37.08
CA LEU A 1176 10.48 -20.18 -37.44
C LEU A 1176 9.15 -19.65 -36.88
N ILE A 1177 9.20 -18.59 -36.07
CA ILE A 1177 8.01 -17.85 -35.65
C ILE A 1177 7.60 -16.94 -36.81
N LYS A 1178 6.43 -17.17 -37.38
CA LYS A 1178 5.91 -16.38 -38.51
C LYS A 1178 5.33 -15.06 -38.02
N ASN A 1179 4.38 -15.13 -37.10
CA ASN A 1179 3.71 -13.97 -36.53
C ASN A 1179 3.24 -14.24 -35.09
N ILE A 1180 2.84 -13.16 -34.42
CA ILE A 1180 2.15 -13.18 -33.12
C ILE A 1180 0.79 -12.54 -33.33
N ILE A 1181 -0.29 -13.26 -33.04
CA ILE A 1181 -1.63 -12.69 -32.97
C ILE A 1181 -1.88 -12.20 -31.55
N TYR A 1182 -2.04 -10.89 -31.39
CA TYR A 1182 -2.32 -10.25 -30.11
C TYR A 1182 -3.80 -9.91 -30.01
N THR A 1183 -4.51 -10.49 -29.03
CA THR A 1183 -5.97 -10.37 -28.87
C THR A 1183 -6.35 -9.66 -27.57
N HIS A 1184 -7.49 -8.95 -27.57
CA HIS A 1184 -8.16 -8.49 -26.35
C HIS A 1184 -9.04 -9.59 -25.75
N ASN A 1185 -9.27 -9.57 -24.43
CA ASN A 1185 -10.22 -10.46 -23.78
C ASN A 1185 -11.49 -9.70 -23.34
N PRO A 1186 -12.69 -10.07 -23.80
CA PRO A 1186 -13.93 -9.35 -23.49
C PRO A 1186 -14.47 -9.60 -22.08
N GLN A 1187 -13.93 -10.58 -21.33
CA GLN A 1187 -14.49 -10.97 -20.04
C GLN A 1187 -14.26 -9.90 -18.96
N VAL A 1188 -13.19 -9.12 -19.06
CA VAL A 1188 -12.86 -8.05 -18.12
C VAL A 1188 -12.33 -6.87 -18.92
N ASP A 1189 -12.80 -5.65 -18.66
CA ASP A 1189 -12.41 -4.48 -19.46
C ASP A 1189 -11.00 -3.98 -19.07
N LEU A 1190 -9.99 -4.72 -19.52
CA LEU A 1190 -8.58 -4.49 -19.25
C LEU A 1190 -7.85 -4.10 -20.54
N LYS A 1191 -7.40 -2.84 -20.62
CA LYS A 1191 -6.72 -2.33 -21.81
C LYS A 1191 -5.24 -2.68 -21.76
N SER A 1192 -4.83 -3.74 -22.45
CA SER A 1192 -3.43 -4.18 -22.48
C SER A 1192 -2.64 -3.48 -23.59
N LEU A 1193 -1.54 -2.81 -23.22
CA LEU A 1193 -0.68 -1.98 -24.07
C LEU A 1193 0.69 -2.65 -24.22
N LEU A 1194 1.13 -2.92 -25.45
CA LEU A 1194 2.47 -3.43 -25.76
C LEU A 1194 3.37 -2.30 -26.28
N PHE A 1195 4.48 -2.05 -25.60
CA PHE A 1195 5.42 -0.95 -25.90
C PHE A 1195 6.69 -1.42 -26.62
N SER A 1196 7.14 -2.65 -26.35
CA SER A 1196 8.32 -3.22 -26.98
C SER A 1196 8.25 -4.74 -27.03
N LEU A 1197 8.91 -5.33 -28.01
CA LEU A 1197 9.08 -6.76 -28.17
C LEU A 1197 10.53 -7.04 -28.54
N SER A 1198 11.15 -8.00 -27.87
CA SER A 1198 12.51 -8.46 -28.16
C SER A 1198 12.55 -9.97 -28.31
N GLY A 1199 13.44 -10.46 -29.17
CA GLY A 1199 13.71 -11.88 -29.32
C GLY A 1199 15.11 -12.22 -28.80
N ARG A 1200 15.23 -13.36 -28.12
CA ARG A 1200 16.53 -13.89 -27.70
C ARG A 1200 17.04 -14.89 -28.74
N ASN A 1201 18.29 -14.73 -29.14
CA ASN A 1201 18.92 -15.62 -30.10
C ASN A 1201 19.03 -17.04 -29.54
N ILE A 1202 19.20 -17.99 -30.45
CA ILE A 1202 19.49 -19.39 -30.11
C ILE A 1202 21.01 -19.53 -29.96
N LYS A 1203 21.47 -20.40 -29.05
CA LYS A 1203 22.90 -20.71 -28.87
C LYS A 1203 23.54 -21.30 -30.11
#